data_AF-A0A7V3HJQ4-F1
#
_entry.id   AF-A0A7V3HJQ4-F1
#
_cell.length_a   1.000
_cell.length_b   1.000
_cell.length_c   1.000
_cell.angle_alpha   90.00
_cell.angle_beta   90.00
_cell.angle_gamma   90.00
#
_symmetry.space_group_name_H-M   'P 1'
#
loop_
_entity.id
_entity.type
_entity.pdbx_description
1 polymer ?
#
loop_
_entity_poly.entity_id
_entity_poly.type
_entity_poly.pdbx_seq_one_letter_code
_entity_poly.pdbx_strand_id
1 'polypeptide(L)'
;MSGNGYKSIDPAVQEMLRIAEEEGYETVFSRAEEIKPCPIGRDGACCKHCFMGPCRLVGKTTRGVCGATLDTVVARNLARAIAAGAASHSDHGRDMALTLLAAAEGEAPDYQVKDLQKLLEVADILGVPYRDRDEKEIARDVALKILAEFGQQKGELTYLKRAPLRRQEIWRKLGIAPRGIDREVVDLLHRTHIGNDQDAEHLLLGAMRCALADGWGGSMFSTDITDILFGSPAPLKTRANLGALKEDEVNIIVHGHEPLFSEMMVLAVNDPELIEYARSKGAKGINLAGICCTANETLMRQGIPTVGNFLSQELALLTGAIDLMAVDVQCIMQALAPLAEQFHTKFVTTSPKVRIKGAIHVEFDESRALEIAKELVKMAIDNFPNRGKVRIPKHVSEVVAGFSHEYITYALGGYYRASFRPLNDAVIQGRIRGVAGVVGCNNPRSTHDYAHEYIVRELIKNDVLVVQTGCGAIASAKYGMLLPEMMEEVGPGLREICEATGLPPVLHMGSCVDNTRILTVASQMATEGGLGEDIADLPAVGIAPEWMSEKALAIGTYFAASGVYVLFGVGSPIKASEEVQRIMSEGWERTVGGKLEFVEDPEEIVRRALEHIDKKRAALGLEEYNPAKFGKSGDRLMLQFLKALEEGKEVSLYSAKSLLGA
;
A
#
# COMPACT_ATOMS: atom_id res chain seq x y z
N MET A 1 -7.62 -23.83 -3.60
CA MET A 1 -7.01 -24.54 -2.45
C MET A 1 -5.69 -25.11 -2.94
N SER A 2 -4.61 -24.33 -2.86
CA SER A 2 -3.28 -24.74 -3.30
C SER A 2 -2.29 -23.98 -2.42
N GLY A 3 -1.55 -24.72 -1.58
CA GLY A 3 -0.69 -24.19 -0.53
C GLY A 3 -0.50 -25.18 0.61
N ASN A 4 0.04 -26.38 0.33
CA ASN A 4 0.59 -27.39 1.27
C ASN A 4 -0.13 -27.69 2.62
N GLY A 5 -1.36 -27.24 2.86
CA GLY A 5 -2.04 -27.36 4.16
C GLY A 5 -1.52 -26.42 5.26
N TYR A 6 -0.61 -25.49 4.96
CA TYR A 6 -0.07 -24.54 5.95
C TYR A 6 -0.89 -23.24 6.01
N LYS A 7 -0.99 -22.66 7.21
CA LYS A 7 -1.67 -21.36 7.46
C LYS A 7 -0.89 -20.16 6.91
N SER A 8 0.41 -20.32 6.69
CA SER A 8 1.35 -19.29 6.22
C SER A 8 2.52 -19.94 5.51
N ILE A 9 3.09 -19.29 4.49
CA ILE A 9 4.38 -19.68 3.91
C ILE A 9 5.59 -18.98 4.57
N ASP A 10 5.35 -17.97 5.42
CA ASP A 10 6.41 -17.33 6.22
C ASP A 10 6.90 -18.27 7.34
N PRO A 11 8.19 -18.67 7.35
CA PRO A 11 8.73 -19.59 8.34
C PRO A 11 8.72 -19.01 9.76
N ALA A 12 8.88 -17.70 9.94
CA ALA A 12 8.81 -17.05 11.25
C ALA A 12 7.39 -17.18 11.83
N VAL A 13 6.38 -16.96 10.98
CA VAL A 13 4.97 -17.13 11.34
C VAL A 13 4.66 -18.59 11.66
N GLN A 14 5.15 -19.54 10.87
CA GLN A 14 4.95 -20.97 11.15
C GLN A 14 5.54 -21.37 12.52
N GLU A 15 6.71 -20.84 12.88
CA GLU A 15 7.30 -21.05 14.21
C GLU A 15 6.44 -20.47 15.33
N MET A 16 6.00 -19.22 15.18
CA MET A 16 5.14 -18.59 16.19
C MET A 16 3.76 -19.24 16.31
N LEU A 17 3.20 -19.78 15.22
CA LEU A 17 1.95 -20.53 15.26
C LEU A 17 2.09 -21.87 15.99
N ARG A 18 3.23 -22.57 15.88
CA ARG A 18 3.49 -23.76 16.69
C ARG A 18 3.57 -23.41 18.18
N ILE A 19 4.26 -22.34 18.52
CA ILE A 19 4.33 -21.83 19.90
C ILE A 19 2.93 -21.47 20.42
N ALA A 20 2.11 -20.80 19.59
CA ALA A 20 0.74 -20.46 19.95
C ALA A 20 -0.09 -21.70 20.28
N GLU A 21 0.01 -22.76 19.46
CA GLU A 21 -0.69 -24.02 19.67
C GLU A 21 -0.20 -24.77 20.92
N GLU A 22 1.12 -24.88 21.10
CA GLU A 22 1.74 -25.57 22.25
C GLU A 22 1.38 -24.92 23.60
N GLU A 23 1.25 -23.59 23.63
CA GLU A 23 0.96 -22.83 24.85
C GLU A 23 -0.51 -22.40 24.98
N GLY A 24 -1.36 -22.76 24.02
CA GLY A 24 -2.79 -22.47 24.06
C GLY A 24 -3.14 -20.99 23.85
N TYR A 25 -2.31 -20.24 23.13
CA TYR A 25 -2.62 -18.88 22.73
C TYR A 25 -3.55 -18.86 21.52
N GLU A 26 -4.64 -18.09 21.62
CA GLU A 26 -5.51 -17.81 20.48
C GLU A 26 -4.86 -16.77 19.55
N THR A 27 -5.00 -16.95 18.24
CA THR A 27 -4.55 -15.98 17.22
C THR A 27 -5.64 -15.76 16.18
N VAL A 28 -5.46 -14.77 15.30
CA VAL A 28 -6.35 -14.54 14.15
C VAL A 28 -6.52 -15.78 13.28
N PHE A 29 -5.48 -16.63 13.23
CA PHE A 29 -5.51 -17.86 12.46
C PHE A 29 -6.42 -18.93 13.10
N SER A 30 -6.35 -19.15 14.42
CA SER A 30 -7.28 -20.06 15.10
C SER A 30 -8.71 -19.51 15.07
N ARG A 31 -8.89 -18.20 15.30
CA ARG A 31 -10.20 -17.54 15.17
C ARG A 31 -10.80 -17.70 13.78
N ALA A 32 -10.00 -17.60 12.72
CA ALA A 32 -10.48 -17.79 11.35
C ALA A 32 -10.94 -19.24 11.09
N GLU A 33 -10.29 -20.23 11.70
CA GLU A 33 -10.69 -21.63 11.59
C GLU A 33 -12.00 -21.92 12.32
N GLU A 34 -12.15 -21.40 13.54
CA GLU A 34 -13.32 -21.62 14.39
C GLU A 34 -14.55 -20.84 13.92
N ILE A 35 -14.38 -19.56 13.59
CA ILE A 35 -15.47 -18.68 13.21
C ILE A 35 -15.70 -18.81 11.70
N LYS A 36 -16.77 -19.52 11.28
CA LYS A 36 -17.13 -19.62 9.85
C LYS A 36 -17.82 -18.34 9.36
N PRO A 37 -17.50 -17.85 8.13
CA PRO A 37 -18.18 -16.69 7.56
C PRO A 37 -19.69 -16.93 7.42
N CYS A 38 -20.51 -15.90 7.70
CA CYS A 38 -21.93 -15.94 7.40
C CYS A 38 -22.14 -16.14 5.88
N PRO A 39 -22.80 -17.21 5.42
CA PRO A 39 -22.89 -17.51 3.99
C PRO A 39 -23.69 -16.46 3.21
N ILE A 40 -24.68 -15.83 3.85
CA ILE A 40 -25.52 -14.79 3.21
C ILE A 40 -24.79 -13.45 3.17
N GLY A 41 -24.12 -13.09 4.28
CA GLY A 41 -23.40 -11.83 4.40
C GLY A 41 -22.15 -11.79 3.53
N ARG A 42 -21.40 -12.91 3.47
CA ARG A 42 -20.18 -13.04 2.66
C ARG A 42 -20.44 -12.73 1.18
N ASP A 43 -21.57 -13.20 0.66
CA ASP A 43 -21.89 -13.08 -0.77
C ASP A 43 -22.63 -11.75 -1.10
N GLY A 44 -22.93 -10.92 -0.09
CA GLY A 44 -23.57 -9.61 -0.26
C GLY A 44 -25.11 -9.62 -0.24
N ALA A 45 -25.75 -10.77 0.01
CA ALA A 45 -27.21 -10.96 -0.06
C ALA A 45 -28.00 -10.53 1.20
N CYS A 46 -27.35 -9.92 2.19
CA CYS A 46 -27.96 -9.45 3.42
C CYS A 46 -28.07 -7.93 3.46
N CYS A 47 -29.27 -7.38 3.65
CA CYS A 47 -29.49 -5.95 3.84
C CYS A 47 -29.85 -5.63 5.30
N LYS A 48 -29.05 -4.78 5.94
CA LYS A 48 -29.21 -4.32 7.33
C LYS A 48 -29.30 -2.80 7.48
N HIS A 49 -29.73 -2.10 6.43
CA HIS A 49 -29.73 -0.63 6.38
C HIS A 49 -30.95 0.03 7.06
N CYS A 50 -31.90 -0.75 7.59
CA CYS A 50 -33.06 -0.24 8.32
C CYS A 50 -33.62 -1.32 9.27
N PHE A 51 -34.53 -0.93 10.16
CA PHE A 51 -35.11 -1.82 11.18
C PHE A 51 -36.38 -2.59 10.71
N MET A 52 -36.81 -2.42 9.45
CA MET A 52 -37.77 -3.37 8.86
C MET A 52 -37.12 -4.72 8.53
N GLY A 53 -35.79 -4.74 8.38
CA GLY A 53 -34.99 -5.94 8.22
C GLY A 53 -34.44 -6.49 9.55
N PRO A 54 -33.34 -7.28 9.52
CA PRO A 54 -32.51 -7.59 8.35
C PRO A 54 -33.25 -8.38 7.26
N CYS A 55 -33.08 -7.98 6.00
CA CYS A 55 -33.61 -8.72 4.85
C CYS A 55 -32.53 -9.67 4.30
N ARG A 56 -32.87 -10.95 4.10
CA ARG A 56 -32.03 -11.94 3.42
C ARG A 56 -32.59 -12.27 2.05
N LEU A 57 -31.83 -12.02 1.00
CA LEU A 57 -32.28 -12.17 -0.39
C LEU A 57 -31.67 -13.43 -0.99
N VAL A 58 -32.20 -14.59 -0.60
CA VAL A 58 -31.73 -15.92 -1.02
C VAL A 58 -32.90 -16.79 -1.48
N GLY A 59 -32.62 -17.74 -2.38
CA GLY A 59 -33.64 -18.65 -2.91
C GLY A 59 -34.76 -17.90 -3.63
N LYS A 60 -36.01 -18.07 -3.18
CA LYS A 60 -37.17 -17.40 -3.79
C LYS A 60 -37.34 -15.92 -3.36
N THR A 61 -36.59 -15.47 -2.36
CA THR A 61 -36.66 -14.08 -1.86
C THR A 61 -35.74 -13.20 -2.68
N THR A 62 -36.30 -12.51 -3.68
CA THR A 62 -35.52 -11.65 -4.61
C THR A 62 -35.59 -10.15 -4.28
N ARG A 63 -36.39 -9.78 -3.26
CA ARG A 63 -36.57 -8.40 -2.81
C ARG A 63 -36.60 -8.30 -1.29
N GLY A 64 -36.10 -7.19 -0.76
CA GLY A 64 -36.30 -6.82 0.65
C GLY A 64 -37.70 -6.29 0.91
N VAL A 65 -38.04 -6.04 2.19
CA VAL A 65 -39.36 -5.53 2.61
C VAL A 65 -39.75 -4.24 1.90
N CYS A 66 -38.80 -3.34 1.65
CA CYS A 66 -39.03 -2.08 0.94
C CYS A 66 -39.06 -2.21 -0.60
N GLY A 67 -38.95 -3.43 -1.14
CA GLY A 67 -38.96 -3.69 -2.59
C GLY A 67 -37.59 -3.66 -3.27
N ALA A 68 -36.51 -3.26 -2.58
CA ALA A 68 -35.15 -3.26 -3.11
C ALA A 68 -34.73 -4.66 -3.59
N THR A 69 -34.19 -4.74 -4.82
CA THR A 69 -33.77 -6.01 -5.43
C THR A 69 -32.44 -6.52 -4.84
N LEU A 70 -32.10 -7.78 -5.15
CA LEU A 70 -30.79 -8.34 -4.82
C LEU A 70 -29.65 -7.47 -5.34
N ASP A 71 -29.71 -7.04 -6.59
CA ASP A 71 -28.67 -6.22 -7.22
C ASP A 71 -28.53 -4.85 -6.53
N THR A 72 -29.66 -4.22 -6.18
CA THR A 72 -29.64 -2.96 -5.40
C THR A 72 -29.00 -3.17 -4.04
N VAL A 73 -29.34 -4.26 -3.34
CA VAL A 73 -28.78 -4.57 -2.01
C VAL A 73 -27.29 -4.82 -2.09
N VAL A 74 -26.84 -5.63 -3.05
CA VAL A 74 -25.42 -5.93 -3.26
C VAL A 74 -24.64 -4.66 -3.61
N ALA A 75 -25.15 -3.84 -4.53
CA ALA A 75 -24.54 -2.56 -4.89
C ALA A 75 -24.45 -1.60 -3.70
N ARG A 76 -25.51 -1.48 -2.88
CA ARG A 76 -25.49 -0.64 -1.67
C ARG A 76 -24.48 -1.13 -0.64
N ASN A 77 -24.40 -2.45 -0.41
CA ASN A 77 -23.44 -3.04 0.51
C ASN A 77 -22.00 -2.71 0.08
N LEU A 78 -21.67 -2.92 -1.21
CA LEU A 78 -20.37 -2.57 -1.75
C LEU A 78 -20.10 -1.06 -1.68
N ALA A 79 -21.06 -0.23 -2.09
CA ALA A 79 -20.92 1.22 -2.05
C ALA A 79 -20.65 1.75 -0.63
N ARG A 80 -21.30 1.20 0.40
CA ARG A 80 -21.02 1.57 1.80
C ARG A 80 -19.64 1.12 2.26
N ALA A 81 -19.20 -0.06 1.86
CA ALA A 81 -17.84 -0.53 2.14
C ALA A 81 -16.79 0.40 1.50
N ILE A 82 -16.99 0.79 0.24
CA ILE A 82 -16.13 1.76 -0.45
C ILE A 82 -16.15 3.12 0.27
N ALA A 83 -17.31 3.60 0.70
CA ALA A 83 -17.42 4.85 1.46
C ALA A 83 -16.63 4.81 2.76
N ALA A 84 -16.66 3.69 3.50
CA ALA A 84 -15.91 3.53 4.73
C ALA A 84 -14.38 3.46 4.48
N GLY A 85 -13.97 2.79 3.41
CA GLY A 85 -12.58 2.79 2.94
C GLY A 85 -12.09 4.19 2.59
N ALA A 86 -12.85 4.91 1.77
CA ALA A 86 -12.57 6.29 1.37
C ALA A 86 -12.54 7.25 2.56
N ALA A 87 -13.47 7.11 3.51
CA ALA A 87 -13.47 7.91 4.74
C ALA A 87 -12.21 7.69 5.59
N SER A 88 -11.69 6.45 5.64
CA SER A 88 -10.49 6.12 6.40
C SER A 88 -9.24 6.80 5.82
N HIS A 89 -9.08 6.84 4.49
CA HIS A 89 -7.98 7.56 3.85
C HIS A 89 -8.21 9.08 3.86
N SER A 90 -9.46 9.54 3.71
CA SER A 90 -9.82 10.96 3.82
C SER A 90 -9.35 11.52 5.16
N ASP A 91 -9.73 10.88 6.26
CA ASP A 91 -9.46 11.43 7.58
C ASP A 91 -7.97 11.41 7.94
N HIS A 92 -7.22 10.41 7.45
CA HIS A 92 -5.76 10.44 7.49
C HIS A 92 -5.21 11.66 6.72
N GLY A 93 -5.64 11.86 5.47
CA GLY A 93 -5.17 13.00 4.66
C GLY A 93 -5.54 14.35 5.26
N ARG A 94 -6.65 14.43 5.99
CA ARG A 94 -7.05 15.63 6.74
C ARG A 94 -6.08 15.92 7.89
N ASP A 95 -5.73 14.91 8.69
CA ASP A 95 -4.79 15.10 9.79
C ASP A 95 -3.45 15.61 9.27
N MET A 96 -2.93 15.01 8.19
CA MET A 96 -1.72 15.50 7.52
C MET A 96 -1.82 16.98 7.12
N ALA A 97 -2.95 17.40 6.53
CA ALA A 97 -3.16 18.80 6.14
C ALA A 97 -3.29 19.75 7.33
N LEU A 98 -3.93 19.31 8.42
CA LEU A 98 -4.01 20.06 9.68
C LEU A 98 -2.63 20.22 10.32
N THR A 99 -1.81 19.16 10.32
CA THR A 99 -0.45 19.25 10.87
C THR A 99 0.46 20.13 10.02
N LEU A 100 0.36 20.08 8.68
CA LEU A 100 1.10 21.01 7.82
C LEU A 100 0.73 22.47 8.12
N LEU A 101 -0.56 22.75 8.34
CA LEU A 101 -1.02 24.07 8.74
C LEU A 101 -0.45 24.47 10.11
N ALA A 102 -0.57 23.61 11.12
CA ALA A 102 -0.07 23.86 12.46
C ALA A 102 1.46 24.07 12.48
N ALA A 103 2.22 23.30 11.70
CA ALA A 103 3.65 23.46 11.53
C ALA A 103 4.00 24.83 10.92
N ALA A 104 3.26 25.24 9.89
CA ALA A 104 3.44 26.53 9.22
C ALA A 104 3.10 27.72 10.14
N GLU A 105 2.09 27.58 11.01
CA GLU A 105 1.67 28.60 11.98
C GLU A 105 2.49 28.58 13.28
N GLY A 106 3.40 27.61 13.44
CA GLY A 106 4.26 27.46 14.62
C GLY A 106 3.58 26.82 15.82
N GLU A 107 2.42 26.20 15.63
CA GLU A 107 1.63 25.50 16.64
C GLU A 107 2.06 24.04 16.82
N ALA A 108 2.75 23.47 15.83
CA ALA A 108 3.33 22.12 15.88
C ALA A 108 4.85 22.17 15.59
N PRO A 109 5.67 22.62 16.56
CA PRO A 109 7.07 23.02 16.34
C PRO A 109 8.03 21.88 16.00
N ASP A 110 7.64 20.63 16.27
CA ASP A 110 8.44 19.45 15.96
C ASP A 110 8.37 19.05 14.47
N TYR A 111 7.46 19.67 13.71
CA TYR A 111 7.29 19.45 12.28
C TYR A 111 7.78 20.65 11.48
N GLN A 112 8.43 20.36 10.35
CA GLN A 112 8.95 21.36 9.43
C GLN A 112 8.89 20.85 8.00
N VAL A 113 8.94 21.76 7.03
CA VAL A 113 9.08 21.38 5.62
C VAL A 113 10.49 20.82 5.44
N LYS A 114 10.58 19.53 5.10
CA LYS A 114 11.83 18.86 4.75
C LYS A 114 12.05 18.78 3.25
N ASP A 115 10.98 18.86 2.46
CA ASP A 115 11.04 18.86 1.00
C ASP A 115 10.35 20.11 0.41
N LEU A 116 11.15 21.17 0.26
CA LEU A 116 10.68 22.42 -0.33
C LEU A 116 10.26 22.22 -1.80
N GLN A 117 10.99 21.41 -2.58
CA GLN A 117 10.67 21.20 -3.98
C GLN A 117 9.28 20.58 -4.14
N LYS A 118 8.98 19.56 -3.32
CA LYS A 118 7.65 18.94 -3.28
C LYS A 118 6.57 19.94 -2.89
N LEU A 119 6.82 20.80 -1.90
CA LEU A 119 5.88 21.85 -1.51
C LEU A 119 5.56 22.80 -2.67
N LEU A 120 6.59 23.22 -3.43
CA LEU A 120 6.42 24.12 -4.57
C LEU A 120 5.65 23.47 -5.72
N GLU A 121 5.87 22.18 -5.98
CA GLU A 121 5.10 21.42 -6.98
C GLU A 121 3.61 21.34 -6.62
N VAL A 122 3.32 21.03 -5.35
CA VAL A 122 1.94 21.01 -4.84
C VAL A 122 1.33 22.41 -4.92
N ALA A 123 2.08 23.46 -4.56
CA ALA A 123 1.64 24.85 -4.66
C ALA A 123 1.26 25.22 -6.11
N ASP A 124 2.06 24.83 -7.10
CA ASP A 124 1.78 25.10 -8.53
C ASP A 124 0.45 24.47 -8.98
N ILE A 125 0.23 23.19 -8.66
CA ILE A 125 -0.99 22.46 -9.00
C ILE A 125 -2.23 23.10 -8.35
N LEU A 126 -2.09 23.51 -7.09
CA LEU A 126 -3.14 24.18 -6.30
C LEU A 126 -3.36 25.64 -6.70
N GLY A 127 -2.46 26.22 -7.51
CA GLY A 127 -2.49 27.63 -7.90
C GLY A 127 -2.14 28.59 -6.77
N VAL A 128 -1.31 28.16 -5.82
CA VAL A 128 -0.77 28.98 -4.73
C VAL A 128 0.49 29.69 -5.22
N PRO A 129 0.51 31.04 -5.28
CA PRO A 129 1.72 31.77 -5.66
C PRO A 129 2.81 31.55 -4.62
N TYR A 130 4.05 31.28 -5.05
CA TYR A 130 5.18 30.98 -4.16
C TYR A 130 6.45 31.79 -4.41
N ARG A 131 6.51 32.60 -5.49
CA ARG A 131 7.71 33.40 -5.80
C ARG A 131 7.94 34.48 -4.76
N ASP A 132 9.18 34.59 -4.28
CA ASP A 132 9.63 35.60 -3.30
C ASP A 132 8.83 35.59 -1.98
N ARG A 133 8.29 34.43 -1.60
CA ARG A 133 7.54 34.21 -0.35
C ARG A 133 8.32 33.35 0.63
N ASP A 134 8.01 33.49 1.92
CA ASP A 134 8.54 32.62 2.95
C ASP A 134 7.95 31.20 2.84
N GLU A 135 8.77 30.20 3.15
CA GLU A 135 8.38 28.79 3.10
C GLU A 135 7.14 28.49 3.94
N LYS A 136 7.04 29.07 5.15
CA LYS A 136 5.90 28.84 6.05
C LYS A 136 4.63 29.46 5.49
N GLU A 137 4.72 30.62 4.85
CA GLU A 137 3.56 31.25 4.20
C GLU A 137 3.04 30.40 3.04
N ILE A 138 3.93 29.77 2.27
CA ILE A 138 3.56 28.86 1.18
C ILE A 138 2.91 27.60 1.75
N ALA A 139 3.54 26.96 2.74
CA ALA A 139 3.01 25.76 3.42
C ALA A 139 1.62 26.00 4.01
N ARG A 140 1.42 27.15 4.67
CA ARG A 140 0.12 27.57 5.21
C ARG A 140 -0.95 27.67 4.12
N ASP A 141 -0.68 28.38 3.04
CA ASP A 141 -1.67 28.56 1.96
C ASP A 141 -1.96 27.26 1.22
N VAL A 142 -0.95 26.40 1.03
CA VAL A 142 -1.12 25.03 0.51
C VAL A 142 -2.03 24.22 1.42
N ALA A 143 -1.75 24.19 2.72
CA ALA A 143 -2.57 23.44 3.69
C ALA A 143 -4.03 23.94 3.72
N LEU A 144 -4.25 25.26 3.75
CA LEU A 144 -5.59 25.84 3.71
C LEU A 144 -6.34 25.51 2.42
N LYS A 145 -5.64 25.50 1.28
CA LYS A 145 -6.23 25.15 -0.01
C LYS A 145 -6.66 23.69 -0.06
N ILE A 146 -5.83 22.78 0.48
CA ILE A 146 -6.14 21.35 0.61
C ILE A 146 -7.34 21.15 1.55
N LEU A 147 -7.33 21.77 2.74
CA LEU A 147 -8.42 21.68 3.72
C LEU A 147 -9.76 22.14 3.15
N ALA A 148 -9.76 23.14 2.28
CA ALA A 148 -10.97 23.60 1.60
C ALA A 148 -11.61 22.52 0.70
N GLU A 149 -10.82 21.60 0.12
CA GLU A 149 -11.33 20.53 -0.74
C GLU A 149 -12.03 19.39 0.02
N PHE A 150 -11.74 19.24 1.32
CA PHE A 150 -12.45 18.27 2.15
C PHE A 150 -13.94 18.61 2.29
N GLY A 151 -14.24 19.89 2.52
CA GLY A 151 -15.60 20.42 2.67
C GLY A 151 -16.25 20.94 1.39
N GLN A 152 -15.57 20.85 0.23
CA GLN A 152 -15.99 21.50 -1.00
C GLN A 152 -17.38 21.04 -1.49
N GLN A 153 -18.27 22.00 -1.75
CA GLN A 153 -19.67 21.74 -2.10
C GLN A 153 -19.99 21.81 -3.60
N LYS A 154 -19.09 22.34 -4.44
CA LYS A 154 -19.27 22.47 -5.90
C LYS A 154 -17.89 22.52 -6.56
N GLY A 155 -17.83 22.22 -7.86
CA GLY A 155 -16.58 22.15 -8.60
C GLY A 155 -16.00 20.74 -8.61
N GLU A 156 -14.71 20.65 -8.88
CA GLU A 156 -13.93 19.42 -8.98
C GLU A 156 -12.72 19.52 -8.07
N LEU A 157 -12.19 18.39 -7.58
CA LEU A 157 -10.93 18.37 -6.86
C LEU A 157 -9.78 18.80 -7.77
N THR A 158 -8.82 19.56 -7.22
CA THR A 158 -7.75 20.16 -8.03
C THR A 158 -6.78 19.10 -8.56
N TYR A 159 -6.53 18.03 -7.79
CA TYR A 159 -5.63 16.96 -8.17
C TYR A 159 -6.11 16.10 -9.34
N LEU A 160 -7.36 16.21 -9.77
CA LEU A 160 -7.81 15.58 -11.03
C LEU A 160 -7.02 16.09 -12.24
N LYS A 161 -6.43 17.29 -12.17
CA LYS A 161 -5.58 17.85 -13.23
C LYS A 161 -4.31 17.03 -13.51
N ARG A 162 -3.88 16.19 -12.56
CA ARG A 162 -2.72 15.30 -12.70
C ARG A 162 -2.99 14.11 -13.62
N ALA A 163 -4.27 13.72 -13.78
CA ALA A 163 -4.65 12.65 -14.70
C ALA A 163 -4.55 13.11 -16.17
N PRO A 164 -4.37 12.20 -17.14
CA PRO A 164 -4.40 12.55 -18.56
C PRO A 164 -5.68 13.31 -18.94
N LEU A 165 -5.60 14.23 -19.91
CA LEU A 165 -6.75 15.08 -20.29
C LEU A 165 -7.97 14.23 -20.71
N ARG A 166 -7.75 13.15 -21.45
CA ARG A 166 -8.79 12.21 -21.87
C ARG A 166 -9.50 11.57 -20.66
N ARG A 167 -8.75 11.23 -19.62
CA ARG A 167 -9.28 10.66 -18.37
C ARG A 167 -10.19 11.67 -17.66
N GLN A 168 -9.74 12.92 -17.54
CA GLN A 168 -10.53 13.98 -16.95
C GLN A 168 -11.85 14.22 -17.70
N GLU A 169 -11.81 14.21 -19.03
CA GLU A 169 -13.02 14.34 -19.84
C GLU A 169 -14.02 13.19 -19.63
N ILE A 170 -13.53 11.95 -19.53
CA ILE A 170 -14.38 10.79 -19.25
C ILE A 170 -15.10 10.99 -17.91
N TRP A 171 -14.39 11.37 -16.85
CA TRP A 171 -14.99 11.60 -15.54
C TRP A 171 -16.04 12.70 -15.56
N ARG A 172 -15.79 13.80 -16.28
CA ARG A 172 -16.75 14.91 -16.45
C ARG A 172 -17.99 14.47 -17.22
N LYS A 173 -17.82 13.76 -18.34
CA LYS A 173 -18.94 13.26 -19.17
C LYS A 173 -19.83 12.29 -18.39
N LEU A 174 -19.24 11.45 -17.54
CA LEU A 174 -19.96 10.49 -16.69
C LEU A 174 -20.51 11.11 -15.39
N GLY A 175 -20.14 12.35 -15.06
CA GLY A 175 -20.54 13.00 -13.80
C GLY A 175 -19.90 12.38 -12.55
N ILE A 176 -18.74 11.72 -12.71
CA ILE A 176 -18.00 11.05 -11.63
C ILE A 176 -16.73 11.81 -11.20
N ALA A 177 -16.45 12.99 -11.76
CA ALA A 177 -15.42 13.88 -11.23
C ALA A 177 -15.78 14.26 -9.77
N PRO A 178 -14.95 13.92 -8.76
CA PRO A 178 -15.25 14.19 -7.36
C PRO A 178 -15.25 15.69 -7.07
N ARG A 179 -16.19 16.12 -6.20
CA ARG A 179 -16.47 17.53 -5.97
C ARG A 179 -15.92 18.01 -4.63
N GLY A 180 -15.81 17.13 -3.64
CA GLY A 180 -15.26 17.40 -2.31
C GLY A 180 -15.09 16.09 -1.56
N ILE A 181 -14.01 15.93 -0.80
CA ILE A 181 -13.59 14.61 -0.30
C ILE A 181 -14.65 14.02 0.65
N ASP A 182 -15.05 14.76 1.69
CA ASP A 182 -16.05 14.28 2.65
C ASP A 182 -17.45 14.26 2.04
N ARG A 183 -17.70 15.18 1.12
CA ARG A 183 -18.98 15.27 0.43
C ARG A 183 -19.29 13.98 -0.30
N GLU A 184 -18.34 13.37 -1.01
CA GLU A 184 -18.64 12.16 -1.77
C GLU A 184 -18.92 10.95 -0.86
N VAL A 185 -18.30 10.89 0.32
CA VAL A 185 -18.65 9.92 1.36
C VAL A 185 -20.09 10.13 1.83
N VAL A 186 -20.46 11.36 2.18
CA VAL A 186 -21.82 11.71 2.63
C VAL A 186 -22.86 11.44 1.54
N ASP A 187 -22.58 11.82 0.29
CA ASP A 187 -23.44 11.59 -0.89
C ASP A 187 -23.70 10.10 -1.08
N LEU A 188 -22.66 9.26 -1.00
CA LEU A 188 -22.80 7.81 -1.19
C LEU A 188 -23.56 7.14 -0.04
N LEU A 189 -23.33 7.55 1.20
CA LEU A 189 -24.10 7.07 2.36
C LEU A 189 -25.59 7.49 2.28
N HIS A 190 -25.88 8.69 1.78
CA HIS A 190 -27.24 9.16 1.55
C HIS A 190 -27.95 8.33 0.46
N ARG A 191 -27.29 8.09 -0.68
CA ARG A 191 -27.83 7.26 -1.79
C ARG A 191 -28.21 5.85 -1.34
N THR A 192 -27.42 5.28 -0.43
CA THR A 192 -27.63 3.91 0.06
C THR A 192 -28.67 3.82 1.19
N HIS A 193 -29.29 4.94 1.60
CA HIS A 193 -30.39 4.94 2.54
C HIS A 193 -31.63 4.23 1.97
N ILE A 194 -32.47 3.67 2.85
CA ILE A 194 -33.72 3.05 2.45
C ILE A 194 -34.61 4.04 1.67
N GLY A 195 -35.19 3.57 0.56
CA GLY A 195 -36.12 4.36 -0.28
C GLY A 195 -35.45 5.38 -1.20
N ASN A 196 -34.11 5.45 -1.22
CA ASN A 196 -33.36 6.38 -2.06
C ASN A 196 -32.94 5.73 -3.39
N ASP A 197 -31.66 5.74 -3.73
CA ASP A 197 -31.14 5.23 -5.00
C ASP A 197 -31.36 3.71 -5.12
N GLN A 198 -32.10 3.30 -6.14
CA GLN A 198 -32.59 1.93 -6.37
C GLN A 198 -32.10 1.34 -7.69
N ASP A 199 -31.14 2.01 -8.33
CA ASP A 199 -30.47 1.58 -9.54
C ASP A 199 -29.04 1.15 -9.20
N ALA A 200 -28.72 -0.12 -9.46
CA ALA A 200 -27.42 -0.70 -9.13
C ALA A 200 -26.29 -0.03 -9.94
N GLU A 201 -26.50 0.30 -11.20
CA GLU A 201 -25.48 0.91 -12.06
C GLU A 201 -25.19 2.35 -11.60
N HIS A 202 -26.24 3.12 -11.32
CA HIS A 202 -26.10 4.50 -10.82
C HIS A 202 -25.48 4.56 -9.41
N LEU A 203 -25.80 3.60 -8.53
CA LEU A 203 -25.13 3.43 -7.24
C LEU A 203 -23.63 3.18 -7.40
N LEU A 204 -23.25 2.31 -8.33
CA LEU A 204 -21.85 1.97 -8.60
C LEU A 204 -21.07 3.12 -9.26
N LEU A 205 -21.72 3.95 -10.09
CA LEU A 205 -21.13 5.21 -10.55
C LEU A 205 -20.88 6.19 -9.39
N GLY A 206 -21.81 6.26 -8.42
CA GLY A 206 -21.61 6.99 -7.17
C GLY A 206 -20.43 6.45 -6.35
N ALA A 207 -20.26 5.12 -6.33
CA ALA A 207 -19.12 4.47 -5.68
C ALA A 207 -17.78 4.82 -6.34
N MET A 208 -17.73 4.85 -7.68
CA MET A 208 -16.56 5.35 -8.40
C MET A 208 -16.21 6.80 -8.03
N ARG A 209 -17.20 7.70 -8.01
CA ARG A 209 -16.96 9.10 -7.65
C ARG A 209 -16.39 9.24 -6.24
N CYS A 210 -16.94 8.49 -5.28
CA CYS A 210 -16.43 8.47 -3.90
C CYS A 210 -15.00 7.91 -3.82
N ALA A 211 -14.72 6.81 -4.51
CA ALA A 211 -13.38 6.24 -4.57
C ALA A 211 -12.37 7.19 -5.24
N LEU A 212 -12.75 7.89 -6.32
CA LEU A 212 -11.90 8.90 -6.95
C LEU A 212 -11.57 10.05 -5.98
N ALA A 213 -12.47 10.41 -5.08
CA ALA A 213 -12.20 11.41 -4.04
C ALA A 213 -11.18 10.94 -2.98
N ASP A 214 -11.06 9.63 -2.79
CA ASP A 214 -9.99 9.02 -2.02
C ASP A 214 -8.66 9.07 -2.81
N GLY A 215 -8.60 8.37 -3.96
CA GLY A 215 -7.35 8.20 -4.71
C GLY A 215 -6.76 9.50 -5.29
N TRP A 216 -7.61 10.42 -5.78
CA TRP A 216 -7.18 11.72 -6.33
C TRP A 216 -7.45 12.88 -5.37
N GLY A 217 -7.69 12.58 -4.10
CA GLY A 217 -7.92 13.56 -3.05
C GLY A 217 -7.22 13.10 -1.77
N GLY A 218 -7.98 12.53 -0.83
CA GLY A 218 -7.50 12.21 0.53
C GLY A 218 -6.16 11.47 0.57
N SER A 219 -6.04 10.35 -0.15
CA SER A 219 -4.79 9.58 -0.18
C SER A 219 -3.64 10.33 -0.85
N MET A 220 -3.90 11.07 -1.94
CA MET A 220 -2.82 11.72 -2.71
C MET A 220 -2.32 12.97 -1.99
N PHE A 221 -3.21 13.70 -1.31
CA PHE A 221 -2.81 14.77 -0.40
C PHE A 221 -2.01 14.23 0.78
N SER A 222 -2.44 13.11 1.39
CA SER A 222 -1.66 12.47 2.46
C SER A 222 -0.24 12.15 2.00
N THR A 223 -0.07 11.45 0.87
CA THR A 223 1.24 11.09 0.33
C THR A 223 2.12 12.32 0.09
N ASP A 224 1.61 13.34 -0.60
CA ASP A 224 2.40 14.54 -0.90
C ASP A 224 2.76 15.34 0.35
N ILE A 225 1.85 15.48 1.32
CA ILE A 225 2.12 16.20 2.56
C ILE A 225 3.13 15.42 3.43
N THR A 226 3.04 14.09 3.42
CA THR A 226 4.02 13.24 4.11
C THR A 226 5.42 13.46 3.54
N ASP A 227 5.55 13.57 2.21
CA ASP A 227 6.83 13.88 1.57
C ASP A 227 7.30 15.31 1.89
N ILE A 228 6.39 16.30 1.94
CA ILE A 228 6.71 17.68 2.36
C ILE A 228 7.28 17.72 3.78
N LEU A 229 6.62 17.05 4.74
CA LEU A 229 6.98 17.10 6.16
C LEU A 229 8.15 16.19 6.54
N PHE A 230 8.30 15.05 5.85
CA PHE A 230 9.25 14.00 6.26
C PHE A 230 10.33 13.69 5.22
N GLY A 231 10.23 14.28 4.03
CA GLY A 231 11.15 14.08 2.91
C GLY A 231 10.63 13.04 1.93
N SER A 232 10.82 13.29 0.63
CA SER A 232 10.54 12.31 -0.41
C SER A 232 11.42 11.06 -0.24
N PRO A 233 10.85 9.83 -0.29
CA PRO A 233 11.63 8.60 -0.16
C PRO A 233 12.74 8.46 -1.21
N ALA A 234 13.88 7.90 -0.80
CA ALA A 234 14.98 7.51 -1.66
C ALA A 234 15.52 6.13 -1.26
N PRO A 235 16.19 5.39 -2.15
CA PRO A 235 16.58 4.02 -1.85
C PRO A 235 17.49 3.88 -0.65
N LEU A 236 17.12 2.94 0.22
CA LEU A 236 17.85 2.61 1.42
C LEU A 236 17.82 1.10 1.66
N LYS A 237 18.72 0.61 2.51
CA LYS A 237 18.76 -0.79 2.96
C LYS A 237 18.20 -0.91 4.36
N THR A 238 17.40 -1.94 4.60
CA THR A 238 16.87 -2.29 5.92
C THR A 238 16.55 -3.79 6.01
N ARG A 239 15.78 -4.21 7.02
CA ARG A 239 15.44 -5.61 7.30
C ARG A 239 13.94 -5.80 7.46
N ALA A 240 13.47 -7.00 7.12
CA ALA A 240 12.10 -7.45 7.33
C ALA A 240 12.04 -8.78 8.09
N ASN A 241 10.90 -9.02 8.76
CA ASN A 241 10.50 -10.22 9.51
C ASN A 241 10.86 -10.20 11.00
N LEU A 242 10.28 -11.12 11.79
CA LEU A 242 10.33 -11.15 13.26
C LEU A 242 11.77 -11.22 13.81
N GLY A 243 12.72 -11.77 13.05
CA GLY A 243 14.14 -11.80 13.43
C GLY A 243 14.83 -10.42 13.46
N ALA A 244 14.13 -9.34 13.06
CA ALA A 244 14.58 -7.97 13.26
C ALA A 244 14.49 -7.50 14.73
N LEU A 245 13.76 -8.21 15.59
CA LEU A 245 13.71 -7.97 17.03
C LEU A 245 15.05 -8.27 17.72
N LYS A 246 15.27 -7.68 18.89
CA LYS A 246 16.53 -7.79 19.65
C LYS A 246 16.30 -8.24 21.08
N GLU A 247 16.97 -9.30 21.48
CA GLU A 247 16.86 -9.82 22.85
C GLU A 247 17.48 -8.86 23.88
N ASP A 248 18.53 -8.14 23.49
CA ASP A 248 19.35 -7.27 24.34
C ASP A 248 19.07 -5.77 24.19
N GLU A 249 18.04 -5.38 23.41
CA GLU A 249 17.60 -3.98 23.25
C GLU A 249 16.11 -3.83 23.61
N VAL A 250 15.70 -2.60 23.93
CA VAL A 250 14.28 -2.27 24.16
C VAL A 250 13.53 -2.32 22.83
N ASN A 251 12.60 -3.26 22.65
CA ASN A 251 11.85 -3.38 21.40
C ASN A 251 10.55 -2.57 21.48
N ILE A 252 10.44 -1.56 20.63
CA ILE A 252 9.25 -0.72 20.46
C ILE A 252 8.67 -0.98 19.08
N ILE A 253 7.37 -1.31 19.03
CA ILE A 253 6.64 -1.46 17.77
C ILE A 253 5.73 -0.25 17.55
N VAL A 254 5.89 0.42 16.41
CA VAL A 254 4.85 1.31 15.86
C VAL A 254 3.96 0.53 14.90
N HIS A 255 2.65 0.63 15.08
CA HIS A 255 1.68 -0.11 14.26
C HIS A 255 0.43 0.72 13.97
N GLY A 256 0.04 0.77 12.71
CA GLY A 256 -1.06 1.60 12.25
C GLY A 256 -0.75 2.16 10.87
N HIS A 257 -1.06 3.44 10.68
CA HIS A 257 -1.02 4.16 9.41
C HIS A 257 -0.46 5.57 9.51
N GLU A 258 -0.53 6.26 10.64
CA GLU A 258 -0.18 7.68 10.72
C GLU A 258 1.34 7.91 10.85
N PRO A 259 1.99 8.61 9.88
CA PRO A 259 3.42 8.91 9.94
C PRO A 259 3.74 10.03 10.94
N LEU A 260 2.79 10.91 11.24
CA LEU A 260 2.94 12.01 12.21
C LEU A 260 3.49 11.50 13.55
N PHE A 261 2.85 10.45 14.07
CA PHE A 261 3.25 9.78 15.30
C PHE A 261 4.58 9.03 15.15
N SER A 262 4.71 8.20 14.11
CA SER A 262 5.85 7.28 14.00
C SER A 262 7.17 7.98 13.66
N GLU A 263 7.17 9.09 12.93
CA GLU A 263 8.36 9.92 12.69
C GLU A 263 8.88 10.56 13.98
N MET A 264 7.98 10.94 14.90
CA MET A 264 8.39 11.43 16.24
C MET A 264 9.00 10.31 17.09
N MET A 265 8.48 9.08 16.97
CA MET A 265 9.10 7.92 17.60
C MET A 265 10.52 7.67 17.06
N VAL A 266 10.76 7.84 15.76
CA VAL A 266 12.12 7.75 15.17
C VAL A 266 13.06 8.77 15.80
N LEU A 267 12.63 10.01 16.00
CA LEU A 267 13.45 11.03 16.66
C LEU A 267 13.71 10.65 18.14
N ALA A 268 12.67 10.21 18.86
CA ALA A 268 12.78 9.89 20.28
C ALA A 268 13.70 8.69 20.57
N VAL A 269 13.66 7.62 19.77
CA VAL A 269 14.53 6.46 19.98
C VAL A 269 16.01 6.74 19.70
N ASN A 270 16.30 7.81 18.96
CA ASN A 270 17.65 8.27 18.66
C ASN A 270 18.15 9.36 19.62
N ASP A 271 17.34 9.77 20.61
CA ASP A 271 17.76 10.74 21.62
C ASP A 271 18.89 10.15 22.50
N PRO A 272 20.08 10.80 22.57
CA PRO A 272 21.19 10.33 23.40
C PRO A 272 20.83 10.12 24.87
N GLU A 273 19.94 10.94 25.44
CA GLU A 273 19.51 10.82 26.83
C GLU A 273 18.66 9.56 27.04
N LEU A 274 17.79 9.23 26.09
CA LEU A 274 16.97 8.02 26.15
C LEU A 274 17.80 6.76 25.90
N ILE A 275 18.78 6.81 25.01
CA ILE A 275 19.73 5.70 24.80
C ILE A 275 20.51 5.42 26.08
N GLU A 276 21.02 6.46 26.75
CA GLU A 276 21.73 6.28 28.03
C GLU A 276 20.79 5.81 29.14
N TYR A 277 19.54 6.28 29.15
CA TYR A 277 18.53 5.79 30.08
C TYR A 277 18.22 4.29 29.84
N ALA A 278 18.13 3.84 28.59
CA ALA A 278 17.98 2.43 28.25
C ALA A 278 19.14 1.58 28.78
N ARG A 279 20.38 2.07 28.64
CA ARG A 279 21.58 1.43 29.22
C ARG A 279 21.52 1.34 30.74
N SER A 280 21.04 2.37 31.41
CA SER A 280 20.85 2.36 32.88
C SER A 280 19.86 1.28 33.35
N LYS A 281 18.96 0.81 32.47
CA LYS A 281 18.00 -0.28 32.72
C LYS A 281 18.46 -1.64 32.21
N GLY A 282 19.69 -1.74 31.70
CA GLY A 282 20.32 -3.00 31.28
C GLY A 282 20.13 -3.35 29.80
N ALA A 283 19.50 -2.49 28.99
CA ALA A 283 19.43 -2.67 27.53
C ALA A 283 20.69 -2.13 26.85
N LYS A 284 21.12 -2.72 25.73
CA LYS A 284 22.25 -2.21 24.94
C LYS A 284 21.89 -1.01 24.06
N GLY A 285 20.60 -0.86 23.77
CA GLY A 285 20.05 0.16 22.88
C GLY A 285 18.52 0.09 22.83
N ILE A 286 17.95 0.83 21.88
CA ILE A 286 16.51 0.90 21.63
C ILE A 286 16.29 0.47 20.18
N ASN A 287 15.51 -0.59 19.99
CA ASN A 287 15.15 -1.14 18.70
C ASN A 287 13.73 -0.70 18.33
N LEU A 288 13.60 0.22 17.40
CA LEU A 288 12.32 0.60 16.80
C LEU A 288 12.05 -0.28 15.58
N ALA A 289 10.85 -0.85 15.51
CA ALA A 289 10.38 -1.61 14.37
C ALA A 289 8.90 -1.31 14.09
N GLY A 290 8.43 -1.65 12.88
CA GLY A 290 7.07 -1.36 12.47
C GLY A 290 6.24 -2.56 12.01
N ILE A 291 4.91 -2.43 12.10
CA ILE A 291 3.92 -3.32 11.46
C ILE A 291 2.88 -2.50 10.66
N CYS A 292 2.49 -3.01 9.49
CA CYS A 292 1.53 -2.38 8.55
C CYS A 292 2.00 -1.05 7.94
N CYS A 293 1.09 -0.12 7.65
CA CYS A 293 1.38 1.00 6.76
C CYS A 293 2.23 2.10 7.43
N THR A 294 2.13 2.33 8.74
CA THR A 294 3.08 3.22 9.47
C THR A 294 4.52 2.66 9.46
N ALA A 295 4.65 1.31 9.39
CA ALA A 295 5.95 0.68 9.18
C ALA A 295 6.50 1.02 7.79
N ASN A 296 5.67 0.94 6.75
CA ASN A 296 6.08 1.31 5.41
C ASN A 296 6.51 2.78 5.34
N GLU A 297 5.83 3.70 6.02
CA GLU A 297 6.22 5.12 6.02
C GLU A 297 7.64 5.34 6.58
N THR A 298 7.90 4.81 7.77
CA THR A 298 9.21 4.93 8.45
C THR A 298 10.29 4.08 7.77
N LEU A 299 9.91 2.95 7.18
CA LEU A 299 10.80 2.10 6.38
C LEU A 299 11.24 2.83 5.11
N MET A 300 10.33 3.49 4.39
CA MET A 300 10.62 4.17 3.13
C MET A 300 11.53 5.39 3.29
N ARG A 301 11.50 6.06 4.45
CA ARG A 301 12.23 7.32 4.69
C ARG A 301 13.43 7.17 5.61
N GLN A 302 13.28 6.40 6.68
CA GLN A 302 14.26 6.32 7.77
C GLN A 302 14.95 4.96 7.85
N GLY A 303 14.52 3.97 7.05
CA GLY A 303 15.09 2.62 7.08
C GLY A 303 14.78 1.84 8.35
N ILE A 304 13.71 2.20 9.06
CA ILE A 304 13.23 1.44 10.21
C ILE A 304 12.80 0.04 9.75
N PRO A 305 13.27 -1.04 10.39
CA PRO A 305 12.92 -2.39 10.00
C PRO A 305 11.44 -2.69 10.26
N THR A 306 10.86 -3.55 9.44
CA THR A 306 9.51 -4.09 9.69
C THR A 306 9.59 -5.50 10.27
N VAL A 307 8.81 -5.80 11.30
CA VAL A 307 8.76 -7.16 11.86
C VAL A 307 7.69 -8.03 11.21
N GLY A 308 6.86 -7.45 10.34
CA GLY A 308 5.88 -8.19 9.56
C GLY A 308 4.70 -7.34 9.11
N ASN A 309 3.76 -8.00 8.43
CA ASN A 309 2.57 -7.39 7.85
C ASN A 309 1.35 -7.54 8.79
N PHE A 310 0.14 -7.38 8.26
CA PHE A 310 -1.10 -7.41 9.04
C PHE A 310 -1.28 -8.68 9.89
N LEU A 311 -0.97 -9.88 9.38
CA LEU A 311 -1.17 -11.12 10.14
C LEU A 311 0.00 -11.45 11.08
N SER A 312 1.05 -10.63 11.09
CA SER A 312 2.17 -10.78 12.02
C SER A 312 1.93 -10.10 13.37
N GLN A 313 0.90 -9.26 13.52
CA GLN A 313 0.74 -8.38 14.69
C GLN A 313 0.62 -9.12 16.04
N GLU A 314 -0.21 -10.16 16.13
CA GLU A 314 -0.33 -10.98 17.36
C GLU A 314 0.92 -11.85 17.56
N LEU A 315 1.49 -12.35 16.47
CA LEU A 315 2.65 -13.23 16.50
C LEU A 315 3.91 -12.50 16.96
N ALA A 316 4.00 -11.20 16.70
CA ALA A 316 5.06 -10.36 17.24
C ALA A 316 4.98 -10.27 18.77
N LEU A 317 3.77 -10.14 19.37
CA LEU A 317 3.59 -10.17 20.83
C LEU A 317 3.99 -11.53 21.43
N LEU A 318 3.65 -12.64 20.74
CA LEU A 318 3.98 -13.99 21.18
C LEU A 318 5.48 -14.26 21.31
N THR A 319 6.33 -13.44 20.67
CA THR A 319 7.80 -13.54 20.87
C THR A 319 8.20 -13.24 22.31
N GLY A 320 7.37 -12.55 23.09
CA GLY A 320 7.69 -12.08 24.43
C GLY A 320 8.78 -11.00 24.47
N ALA A 321 9.20 -10.48 23.31
CA ALA A 321 10.31 -9.52 23.20
C ALA A 321 9.86 -8.06 23.17
N ILE A 322 8.57 -7.79 22.92
CA ILE A 322 8.05 -6.43 22.73
C ILE A 322 7.85 -5.78 24.09
N ASP A 323 8.51 -4.64 24.35
CA ASP A 323 8.31 -3.92 25.60
C ASP A 323 7.15 -2.94 25.51
N LEU A 324 6.95 -2.36 24.32
CA LEU A 324 5.84 -1.46 24.02
C LEU A 324 5.40 -1.61 22.56
N MET A 325 4.09 -1.70 22.35
CA MET A 325 3.45 -1.61 21.04
C MET A 325 2.52 -0.39 21.06
N ALA A 326 2.91 0.65 20.34
CA ALA A 326 2.13 1.87 20.18
C ALA A 326 1.34 1.80 18.87
N VAL A 327 0.04 2.10 18.96
CA VAL A 327 -0.88 2.04 17.83
C VAL A 327 -1.64 3.34 17.62
N ASP A 328 -1.83 3.69 16.36
CA ASP A 328 -2.65 4.83 15.93
C ASP A 328 -4.05 4.38 15.45
N VAL A 329 -4.30 4.37 14.15
CA VAL A 329 -5.57 4.09 13.49
C VAL A 329 -5.46 2.93 12.50
N GLN A 330 -6.61 2.26 12.29
CA GLN A 330 -6.88 1.31 11.21
C GLN A 330 -6.03 0.02 11.22
N CYS A 331 -6.66 -1.11 10.86
CA CYS A 331 -6.02 -2.44 10.77
C CYS A 331 -5.31 -2.94 12.05
N ILE A 332 -5.69 -2.40 13.21
CA ILE A 332 -5.23 -2.84 14.54
C ILE A 332 -6.26 -3.81 15.11
N MET A 333 -5.85 -5.04 15.39
CA MET A 333 -6.75 -6.04 15.95
C MET A 333 -7.00 -5.77 17.44
N GLN A 334 -8.27 -5.73 17.83
CA GLN A 334 -8.65 -5.62 19.24
C GLN A 334 -8.08 -6.78 20.09
N ALA A 335 -7.82 -7.94 19.49
CA ALA A 335 -7.22 -9.10 20.15
C ALA A 335 -5.80 -8.85 20.69
N LEU A 336 -5.11 -7.80 20.23
CA LEU A 336 -3.79 -7.41 20.75
C LEU A 336 -3.84 -7.04 22.24
N ALA A 337 -4.92 -6.40 22.72
CA ALA A 337 -5.01 -5.97 24.11
C ALA A 337 -5.01 -7.14 25.11
N PRO A 338 -5.94 -8.12 25.05
CA PRO A 338 -5.90 -9.26 25.96
C PRO A 338 -4.66 -10.14 25.76
N LEU A 339 -4.09 -10.19 24.55
CA LEU A 339 -2.84 -10.91 24.31
C LEU A 339 -1.65 -10.23 25.00
N ALA A 340 -1.54 -8.90 24.93
CA ALA A 340 -0.48 -8.15 25.58
C ALA A 340 -0.50 -8.30 27.11
N GLU A 341 -1.68 -8.44 27.73
CA GLU A 341 -1.85 -8.71 29.17
C GLU A 341 -1.21 -10.04 29.62
N GLN A 342 -0.98 -10.98 28.70
CA GLN A 342 -0.32 -12.26 28.99
C GLN A 342 1.21 -12.15 28.99
N PHE A 343 1.76 -11.00 28.63
CA PHE A 343 3.18 -10.68 28.62
C PHE A 343 3.45 -9.40 29.43
N HIS A 344 4.70 -8.91 29.43
CA HIS A 344 5.03 -7.63 30.04
C HIS A 344 4.64 -6.43 29.15
N THR A 345 4.41 -6.68 27.85
CA THR A 345 4.21 -5.65 26.82
C THR A 345 3.22 -4.55 27.23
N LYS A 346 3.62 -3.29 27.08
CA LYS A 346 2.69 -2.15 27.15
C LYS A 346 2.00 -1.96 25.81
N PHE A 347 0.69 -2.21 25.75
CA PHE A 347 -0.12 -1.93 24.57
C PHE A 347 -0.75 -0.54 24.69
N VAL A 348 -0.38 0.38 23.80
CA VAL A 348 -0.73 1.81 23.90
C VAL A 348 -1.48 2.26 22.66
N THR A 349 -2.65 2.88 22.84
CA THR A 349 -3.38 3.60 21.79
C THR A 349 -3.05 5.09 21.86
N THR A 350 -2.86 5.71 20.70
CA THR A 350 -2.38 7.10 20.59
C THR A 350 -3.37 8.05 19.91
N SER A 351 -4.14 7.58 18.93
CA SER A 351 -5.12 8.43 18.24
C SER A 351 -6.36 8.69 19.08
N PRO A 352 -6.91 9.93 19.13
CA PRO A 352 -8.22 10.20 19.75
C PRO A 352 -9.37 9.44 19.07
N LYS A 353 -9.16 8.98 17.83
CA LYS A 353 -10.14 8.25 17.01
C LYS A 353 -10.26 6.78 17.41
N VAL A 354 -9.26 6.23 18.08
CA VAL A 354 -9.17 4.80 18.36
C VAL A 354 -8.86 4.55 19.83
N ARG A 355 -9.84 3.96 20.53
CA ARG A 355 -9.66 3.44 21.89
C ARG A 355 -9.94 1.95 21.90
N ILE A 356 -9.03 1.20 22.51
CA ILE A 356 -9.15 -0.25 22.67
C ILE A 356 -9.26 -0.56 24.16
N LYS A 357 -10.33 -1.24 24.56
CA LYS A 357 -10.50 -1.65 25.95
C LYS A 357 -9.35 -2.58 26.36
N GLY A 358 -8.70 -2.27 27.49
CA GLY A 358 -7.50 -2.97 27.99
C GLY A 358 -6.18 -2.31 27.57
N ALA A 359 -6.18 -1.42 26.57
CA ALA A 359 -5.00 -0.66 26.20
C ALA A 359 -4.79 0.55 27.14
N ILE A 360 -3.52 0.92 27.32
CA ILE A 360 -3.16 2.24 27.85
C ILE A 360 -3.49 3.27 26.76
N HIS A 361 -3.96 4.45 27.16
CA HIS A 361 -4.21 5.54 26.22
C HIS A 361 -3.29 6.71 26.54
N VAL A 362 -2.44 7.05 25.59
CA VAL A 362 -1.57 8.23 25.61
C VAL A 362 -1.89 9.00 24.35
N GLU A 363 -2.85 9.91 24.44
CA GLU A 363 -3.36 10.66 23.28
C GLU A 363 -2.23 11.51 22.68
N PHE A 364 -2.04 11.39 21.38
CA PHE A 364 -1.05 12.15 20.62
C PHE A 364 -1.59 13.54 20.30
N ASP A 365 -0.77 14.56 20.53
CA ASP A 365 -1.04 15.97 20.28
C ASP A 365 0.14 16.54 19.49
N GLU A 366 -0.11 17.05 18.30
CA GLU A 366 0.91 17.56 17.40
C GLU A 366 1.70 18.74 17.99
N SER A 367 1.13 19.49 18.93
CA SER A 367 1.81 20.60 19.61
C SER A 367 2.87 20.14 20.63
N ARG A 368 2.80 18.88 21.05
CA ARG A 368 3.71 18.22 22.02
C ARG A 368 4.24 16.89 21.49
N ALA A 369 4.34 16.77 20.17
CA ALA A 369 4.58 15.54 19.44
C ALA A 369 5.83 14.78 19.91
N LEU A 370 6.99 15.47 19.97
CA LEU A 370 8.25 14.85 20.41
C LEU A 370 8.26 14.53 21.90
N GLU A 371 7.62 15.37 22.73
CA GLU A 371 7.50 15.14 24.17
C GLU A 371 6.76 13.82 24.44
N ILE A 372 5.60 13.63 23.81
CA ILE A 372 4.79 12.41 23.93
C ILE A 372 5.55 11.19 23.43
N ALA A 373 6.27 11.31 22.30
CA ALA A 373 7.11 10.23 21.80
C ALA A 373 8.20 9.84 22.82
N LYS A 374 8.86 10.81 23.46
CA LYS A 374 9.85 10.56 24.52
C LYS A 374 9.23 9.90 25.75
N GLU A 375 8.01 10.28 26.13
CA GLU A 375 7.27 9.62 27.22
C GLU A 375 7.01 8.14 26.93
N LEU A 376 6.61 7.81 25.70
CA LEU A 376 6.38 6.43 25.27
C LEU A 376 7.67 5.62 25.21
N VAL A 377 8.76 6.19 24.67
CA VAL A 377 10.06 5.53 24.66
C VAL A 377 10.55 5.28 26.09
N LYS A 378 10.39 6.27 26.98
CA LYS A 378 10.71 6.11 28.41
C LYS A 378 9.87 5.01 29.07
N MET A 379 8.56 4.95 28.76
CA MET A 379 7.67 3.89 29.25
C MET A 379 8.13 2.50 28.80
N ALA A 380 8.58 2.36 27.54
CA ALA A 380 9.14 1.10 27.03
C ALA A 380 10.43 0.72 27.76
N ILE A 381 11.34 1.68 27.94
CA ILE A 381 12.61 1.50 28.66
C ILE A 381 12.36 1.06 30.12
N ASP A 382 11.41 1.70 30.80
CA ASP A 382 11.03 1.35 32.17
C ASP A 382 10.38 -0.04 32.27
N ASN A 383 9.80 -0.53 31.17
CA ASN A 383 9.17 -1.84 31.10
C ASN A 383 10.15 -2.97 30.75
N PHE A 384 11.28 -2.67 30.10
CA PHE A 384 12.29 -3.66 29.69
C PHE A 384 12.75 -4.60 30.82
N PRO A 385 13.01 -4.14 32.07
CA PRO A 385 13.37 -5.03 33.17
C PRO A 385 12.29 -6.06 33.57
N ASN A 386 11.03 -5.85 33.16
CA ASN A 386 9.93 -6.78 33.41
C ASN A 386 9.82 -7.87 32.34
N ARG A 387 10.67 -7.83 31.29
CA ARG A 387 10.66 -8.78 30.19
C ARG A 387 10.86 -10.20 30.67
N GLY A 388 9.94 -11.07 30.27
CA GLY A 388 9.96 -12.49 30.60
C GLY A 388 10.77 -13.33 29.60
N LYS A 389 10.29 -14.56 29.38
CA LYS A 389 10.89 -15.49 28.41
C LYS A 389 10.72 -14.96 26.98
N VAL A 390 11.83 -14.88 26.24
CA VAL A 390 11.87 -14.42 24.85
C VAL A 390 12.02 -15.60 23.88
N ARG A 391 11.33 -15.51 22.74
CA ARG A 391 11.37 -16.45 21.62
C ARG A 391 11.27 -15.69 20.31
N ILE A 392 12.41 -15.17 19.83
CA ILE A 392 12.49 -14.47 18.55
C ILE A 392 12.89 -15.50 17.47
N PRO A 393 12.05 -15.75 16.45
CA PRO A 393 12.45 -16.55 15.30
C PRO A 393 13.67 -15.95 14.60
N LYS A 394 14.63 -16.78 14.18
CA LYS A 394 15.87 -16.32 13.54
C LYS A 394 15.73 -16.01 12.04
N HIS A 395 14.51 -15.76 11.59
CA HIS A 395 14.18 -15.47 10.20
C HIS A 395 14.13 -13.95 9.99
N VAL A 396 15.04 -13.46 9.15
CA VAL A 396 15.16 -12.04 8.77
C VAL A 396 15.65 -11.96 7.33
N SER A 397 15.15 -11.00 6.58
CA SER A 397 15.53 -10.75 5.19
C SER A 397 15.99 -9.31 5.02
N GLU A 398 17.00 -9.08 4.20
CA GLU A 398 17.38 -7.72 3.80
C GLU A 398 16.38 -7.17 2.77
N VAL A 399 16.25 -5.85 2.74
CA VAL A 399 15.25 -5.15 1.91
C VAL A 399 15.88 -3.88 1.33
N VAL A 400 15.66 -3.63 0.04
CA VAL A 400 15.80 -2.29 -0.55
C VAL A 400 14.40 -1.72 -0.78
N ALA A 401 14.14 -0.58 -0.17
CA ALA A 401 12.88 0.16 -0.34
C ALA A 401 13.17 1.63 -0.65
N GLY A 402 12.16 2.50 -0.63
CA GLY A 402 12.34 3.94 -0.86
C GLY A 402 12.18 4.37 -2.32
N PHE A 403 11.46 3.60 -3.15
CA PHE A 403 11.25 3.93 -4.57
C PHE A 403 10.05 4.88 -4.75
N SER A 404 10.27 6.16 -4.48
CA SER A 404 9.35 7.24 -4.86
C SER A 404 9.31 7.41 -6.40
N HIS A 405 8.26 8.06 -6.93
CA HIS A 405 8.18 8.28 -8.37
C HIS A 405 9.22 9.33 -8.84
N GLU A 406 9.56 10.26 -7.95
CA GLU A 406 10.66 11.21 -8.05
C GLU A 406 12.00 10.46 -8.22
N TYR A 407 12.30 9.49 -7.35
CA TYR A 407 13.53 8.72 -7.48
C TYR A 407 13.55 7.85 -8.74
N ILE A 408 12.41 7.22 -9.11
CA ILE A 408 12.35 6.36 -10.30
C ILE A 408 12.68 7.18 -11.57
N THR A 409 12.10 8.38 -11.73
CA THR A 409 12.42 9.23 -12.89
C THR A 409 13.88 9.69 -12.89
N TYR A 410 14.44 9.99 -11.71
CA TYR A 410 15.88 10.27 -11.56
C TYR A 410 16.73 9.06 -11.96
N ALA A 411 16.39 7.84 -11.53
CA ALA A 411 17.13 6.63 -11.89
C ALA A 411 17.09 6.34 -13.40
N LEU A 412 16.01 6.71 -14.08
CA LEU A 412 15.84 6.49 -15.52
C LEU A 412 16.50 7.57 -16.39
N GLY A 413 16.58 8.82 -15.93
CA GLY A 413 17.00 9.97 -16.76
C GLY A 413 18.03 10.91 -16.15
N GLY A 414 18.45 10.68 -14.91
CA GLY A 414 19.27 11.60 -14.13
C GLY A 414 18.57 12.95 -13.91
N TYR A 415 19.32 13.94 -13.40
CA TYR A 415 18.75 15.25 -13.04
C TYR A 415 18.17 16.04 -14.24
N TYR A 416 18.78 15.92 -15.43
CA TYR A 416 18.44 16.75 -16.59
C TYR A 416 17.42 16.13 -17.55
N ARG A 417 17.19 14.81 -17.46
CA ARG A 417 16.28 14.09 -18.37
C ARG A 417 15.33 13.15 -17.63
N ALA A 418 15.13 13.39 -16.33
CA ALA A 418 14.19 12.64 -15.49
C ALA A 418 12.82 12.59 -16.16
N SER A 419 12.39 11.38 -16.51
CA SER A 419 11.13 11.12 -17.20
C SER A 419 10.82 9.62 -17.15
N PHE A 420 9.56 9.27 -17.45
CA PHE A 420 9.17 7.88 -17.66
C PHE A 420 9.40 7.40 -19.10
N ARG A 421 10.05 8.21 -19.96
CA ARG A 421 10.29 7.87 -21.35
C ARG A 421 11.11 6.58 -21.50
N PRO A 422 12.21 6.35 -20.74
CA PRO A 422 12.96 5.10 -20.83
C PRO A 422 12.13 3.86 -20.46
N LEU A 423 11.23 3.99 -19.47
CA LEU A 423 10.29 2.92 -19.11
C LEU A 423 9.31 2.64 -20.26
N ASN A 424 8.70 3.69 -20.83
CA ASN A 424 7.81 3.55 -21.98
C ASN A 424 8.52 2.88 -23.16
N ASP A 425 9.76 3.29 -23.47
CA ASP A 425 10.55 2.70 -24.55
C ASP A 425 10.85 1.23 -24.31
N ALA A 426 11.17 0.82 -23.07
CA ALA A 426 11.36 -0.58 -22.72
C ALA A 426 10.09 -1.42 -22.93
N VAL A 427 8.90 -0.84 -22.64
CA VAL A 427 7.61 -1.49 -22.92
C VAL A 427 7.35 -1.62 -24.42
N ILE A 428 7.57 -0.52 -25.18
CA ILE A 428 7.36 -0.47 -26.63
C ILE A 428 8.26 -1.49 -27.35
N GLN A 429 9.53 -1.59 -26.94
CA GLN A 429 10.49 -2.53 -27.52
C GLN A 429 10.20 -3.99 -27.16
N GLY A 430 9.39 -4.22 -26.13
CA GLY A 430 9.01 -5.53 -25.62
C GLY A 430 9.97 -6.10 -24.57
N ARG A 431 10.96 -5.33 -24.10
CA ARG A 431 11.83 -5.73 -22.98
C ARG A 431 11.03 -5.88 -21.70
N ILE A 432 10.14 -4.93 -21.47
CA ILE A 432 9.13 -5.04 -20.42
C ILE A 432 7.81 -5.39 -21.11
N ARG A 433 7.21 -6.51 -20.74
CA ARG A 433 5.92 -6.94 -21.28
C ARG A 433 4.82 -5.94 -20.89
N GLY A 434 4.81 -5.55 -19.62
CA GLY A 434 3.90 -4.58 -19.05
C GLY A 434 4.27 -4.24 -17.61
N VAL A 435 3.39 -3.53 -16.91
CA VAL A 435 3.60 -3.14 -15.50
C VAL A 435 2.45 -3.64 -14.62
N ALA A 436 2.73 -3.97 -13.36
CA ALA A 436 1.72 -4.43 -12.42
C ALA A 436 1.87 -3.78 -11.05
N GLY A 437 0.77 -3.27 -10.51
CA GLY A 437 0.67 -2.89 -9.09
C GLY A 437 0.15 -4.06 -8.27
N VAL A 438 0.98 -4.67 -7.43
CA VAL A 438 0.57 -5.75 -6.51
C VAL A 438 0.51 -5.22 -5.09
N VAL A 439 -0.70 -5.01 -4.59
CA VAL A 439 -0.99 -4.18 -3.41
C VAL A 439 -1.87 -4.93 -2.42
N GLY A 440 -2.23 -4.28 -1.32
CA GLY A 440 -3.30 -4.74 -0.44
C GLY A 440 -2.82 -5.40 0.85
N CYS A 441 -3.70 -6.24 1.40
CA CYS A 441 -3.66 -6.73 2.78
C CYS A 441 -3.17 -8.18 2.84
N ASN A 442 -3.44 -8.85 3.97
CA ASN A 442 -3.42 -10.30 4.11
C ASN A 442 -4.78 -10.77 4.65
N ASN A 443 -5.15 -12.02 4.35
CA ASN A 443 -6.42 -12.60 4.77
C ASN A 443 -6.18 -13.96 5.46
N PRO A 444 -6.61 -14.16 6.72
CA PRO A 444 -6.31 -15.39 7.46
C PRO A 444 -7.09 -16.62 6.94
N ARG A 445 -7.94 -16.44 5.92
CA ARG A 445 -8.70 -17.50 5.26
C ARG A 445 -8.04 -18.01 3.98
N SER A 446 -6.94 -17.40 3.57
CA SER A 446 -5.99 -17.91 2.58
C SER A 446 -4.69 -18.28 3.29
N THR A 447 -3.84 -19.06 2.63
CA THR A 447 -2.46 -19.27 3.11
C THR A 447 -1.73 -17.94 3.09
N HIS A 448 -1.38 -17.43 4.26
CA HIS A 448 -0.75 -16.13 4.43
C HIS A 448 0.52 -15.97 3.57
N ASP A 449 0.56 -14.88 2.82
CA ASP A 449 1.58 -14.43 1.86
C ASP A 449 1.74 -15.26 0.57
N TYR A 450 1.09 -16.41 0.47
CA TYR A 450 1.27 -17.30 -0.69
C TYR A 450 0.86 -16.63 -1.99
N ALA A 451 -0.30 -15.96 -2.02
CA ALA A 451 -0.80 -15.39 -3.26
C ALA A 451 0.03 -14.18 -3.69
N HIS A 452 0.50 -13.37 -2.74
CA HIS A 452 1.44 -12.27 -3.01
C HIS A 452 2.74 -12.79 -3.63
N GLU A 453 3.38 -13.73 -2.95
CA GLU A 453 4.65 -14.31 -3.35
C GLU A 453 4.57 -14.95 -4.74
N TYR A 454 3.58 -15.82 -4.96
CA TYR A 454 3.39 -16.54 -6.20
C TYR A 454 3.14 -15.59 -7.38
N ILE A 455 2.21 -14.64 -7.24
CA ILE A 455 1.83 -13.72 -8.32
C ILE A 455 3.03 -12.84 -8.70
N VAL A 456 3.74 -12.27 -7.71
CA VAL A 456 4.91 -11.42 -7.99
C VAL A 456 5.98 -12.21 -8.73
N ARG A 457 6.30 -13.42 -8.25
CA ARG A 457 7.32 -14.28 -8.87
C ARG A 457 6.96 -14.65 -10.31
N GLU A 458 5.71 -14.99 -10.58
CA GLU A 458 5.28 -15.33 -11.94
C GLU A 458 5.24 -14.12 -12.88
N LEU A 459 4.89 -12.92 -12.39
CA LEU A 459 4.91 -11.69 -13.18
C LEU A 459 6.34 -11.30 -13.59
N ILE A 460 7.30 -11.29 -12.66
CA ILE A 460 8.68 -10.89 -12.98
C ILE A 460 9.38 -11.92 -13.90
N LYS A 461 9.04 -13.22 -13.79
CA LYS A 461 9.49 -14.25 -14.75
C LYS A 461 8.99 -14.00 -16.17
N ASN A 462 7.87 -13.31 -16.30
CA ASN A 462 7.21 -12.97 -17.56
C ASN A 462 7.49 -11.52 -18.01
N ASP A 463 8.62 -10.95 -17.60
CA ASP A 463 9.07 -9.60 -17.97
C ASP A 463 8.08 -8.48 -17.58
N VAL A 464 7.29 -8.67 -16.53
CA VAL A 464 6.40 -7.63 -15.99
C VAL A 464 7.08 -6.92 -14.83
N LEU A 465 7.28 -5.61 -14.94
CA LEU A 465 7.80 -4.79 -13.85
C LEU A 465 6.73 -4.66 -12.77
N VAL A 466 7.08 -5.00 -11.52
CA VAL A 466 6.13 -4.97 -10.41
C VAL A 466 6.41 -3.79 -9.50
N VAL A 467 5.36 -3.07 -9.12
CA VAL A 467 5.39 -2.09 -8.04
C VAL A 467 4.48 -2.57 -6.91
N GLN A 468 4.88 -2.35 -5.67
CA GLN A 468 4.12 -2.81 -4.50
C GLN A 468 3.99 -1.76 -3.43
N THR A 469 2.90 -1.88 -2.66
CA THR A 469 2.62 -1.06 -1.50
C THR A 469 2.01 -1.90 -0.37
N GLY A 470 1.93 -1.32 0.83
CA GLY A 470 1.16 -1.88 1.93
C GLY A 470 1.70 -3.22 2.43
N CYS A 471 0.81 -4.13 2.84
CA CYS A 471 1.21 -5.43 3.36
C CYS A 471 1.77 -6.35 2.27
N GLY A 472 1.38 -6.16 1.00
CA GLY A 472 1.93 -6.89 -0.14
C GLY A 472 3.42 -6.63 -0.33
N ALA A 473 3.86 -5.37 -0.18
CA ALA A 473 5.28 -5.04 -0.22
C ALA A 473 6.07 -5.70 0.93
N ILE A 474 5.50 -5.73 2.14
CA ILE A 474 6.11 -6.41 3.29
C ILE A 474 6.15 -7.93 3.07
N ALA A 475 5.15 -8.53 2.42
CA ALA A 475 5.18 -9.95 2.05
C ALA A 475 6.42 -10.24 1.21
N SER A 476 6.59 -9.53 0.09
CA SER A 476 7.76 -9.66 -0.80
C SER A 476 9.09 -9.33 -0.11
N ALA A 477 9.10 -8.39 0.82
CA ALA A 477 10.27 -8.06 1.66
C ALA A 477 10.77 -9.27 2.46
N LYS A 478 9.86 -10.06 3.03
CA LYS A 478 10.21 -11.24 3.84
C LYS A 478 10.81 -12.38 3.01
N TYR A 479 10.56 -12.42 1.71
CA TYR A 479 11.06 -13.47 0.80
C TYR A 479 12.23 -12.99 -0.09
N GLY A 480 12.84 -11.83 0.21
CA GLY A 480 14.00 -11.33 -0.54
C GLY A 480 13.68 -10.85 -1.95
N MET A 481 12.41 -10.59 -2.29
CA MET A 481 12.01 -10.16 -3.64
C MET A 481 12.29 -8.68 -3.91
N LEU A 482 12.58 -7.90 -2.85
CA LEU A 482 12.90 -6.47 -2.91
C LEU A 482 14.42 -6.23 -2.94
N LEU A 483 15.16 -7.19 -3.48
CA LEU A 483 16.62 -7.18 -3.52
C LEU A 483 17.12 -7.34 -4.97
N PRO A 484 18.24 -6.70 -5.34
CA PRO A 484 18.87 -6.92 -6.64
C PRO A 484 19.29 -8.38 -6.90
N GLU A 485 19.41 -9.20 -5.88
CA GLU A 485 19.76 -10.61 -6.01
C GLU A 485 18.64 -11.45 -6.64
N MET A 486 17.40 -10.93 -6.71
CA MET A 486 16.25 -11.60 -7.34
C MET A 486 16.39 -11.75 -8.87
N MET A 487 17.38 -11.10 -9.50
CA MET A 487 17.56 -11.04 -10.97
C MET A 487 17.73 -12.39 -11.66
N GLU A 488 18.11 -13.45 -10.93
CA GLU A 488 18.23 -14.79 -11.50
C GLU A 488 16.88 -15.37 -11.94
N GLU A 489 15.79 -14.94 -11.31
CA GLU A 489 14.43 -15.42 -11.56
C GLU A 489 13.62 -14.49 -12.46
N VAL A 490 14.17 -13.33 -12.80
CA VAL A 490 13.53 -12.33 -13.65
C VAL A 490 13.67 -12.74 -15.11
N GLY A 491 12.61 -12.49 -15.89
CA GLY A 491 12.65 -12.67 -17.33
C GLY A 491 13.80 -11.86 -17.98
N PRO A 492 14.30 -12.32 -19.15
CA PRO A 492 15.51 -11.75 -19.75
C PRO A 492 15.36 -10.28 -20.14
N GLY A 493 14.17 -9.85 -20.55
CA GLY A 493 13.93 -8.47 -20.99
C GLY A 493 13.91 -7.47 -19.83
N LEU A 494 13.16 -7.78 -18.77
CA LEU A 494 13.09 -6.96 -17.57
C LEU A 494 14.44 -6.94 -16.85
N ARG A 495 15.13 -8.09 -16.80
CA ARG A 495 16.46 -8.20 -16.21
C ARG A 495 17.46 -7.26 -16.87
N GLU A 496 17.47 -7.15 -18.20
CA GLU A 496 18.36 -6.23 -18.93
C GLU A 496 18.13 -4.78 -18.50
N ILE A 497 16.87 -4.37 -18.32
CA ILE A 497 16.52 -3.02 -17.85
C ILE A 497 17.00 -2.82 -16.42
N CYS A 498 16.72 -3.76 -15.53
CA CYS A 498 17.12 -3.68 -14.13
C CYS A 498 18.64 -3.63 -13.94
N GLU A 499 19.41 -4.43 -14.68
CA GLU A 499 20.88 -4.38 -14.70
C GLU A 499 21.39 -3.02 -15.21
N ALA A 500 20.76 -2.47 -16.25
CA ALA A 500 21.14 -1.18 -16.82
C ALA A 500 20.84 0.02 -15.90
N THR A 501 19.74 -0.01 -15.16
CA THR A 501 19.30 1.11 -14.31
C THR A 501 19.68 0.96 -12.84
N GLY A 502 20.09 -0.24 -12.42
CA GLY A 502 20.31 -0.59 -11.01
C GLY A 502 19.02 -0.66 -10.18
N LEU A 503 17.84 -0.71 -10.83
CA LEU A 503 16.55 -0.83 -10.14
C LEU A 503 16.19 -2.30 -9.94
N PRO A 504 15.63 -2.71 -8.77
CA PRO A 504 15.13 -4.06 -8.59
C PRO A 504 13.89 -4.32 -9.45
N PRO A 505 13.56 -5.60 -9.75
CA PRO A 505 12.40 -5.96 -10.56
C PRO A 505 11.05 -5.73 -9.85
N VAL A 506 11.11 -5.56 -8.52
CA VAL A 506 9.97 -5.27 -7.65
C VAL A 506 10.28 -4.00 -6.86
N LEU A 507 9.52 -2.94 -7.10
CA LEU A 507 9.73 -1.62 -6.49
C LEU A 507 8.76 -1.40 -5.33
N HIS A 508 9.30 -1.24 -4.13
CA HIS A 508 8.50 -0.84 -2.96
C HIS A 508 8.18 0.66 -3.05
N MET A 509 6.92 0.99 -3.35
CA MET A 509 6.45 2.37 -3.50
C MET A 509 5.78 2.94 -2.24
N GLY A 510 5.60 2.16 -1.18
CA GLY A 510 5.32 2.69 0.16
C GLY A 510 4.07 2.13 0.81
N SER A 511 3.34 2.99 1.52
CA SER A 511 2.18 2.62 2.30
C SER A 511 0.90 2.51 1.46
N CYS A 512 -0.23 2.29 2.14
CA CYS A 512 -1.55 2.15 1.55
C CYS A 512 -2.00 3.42 0.80
N VAL A 513 -1.68 4.61 1.32
CA VAL A 513 -1.99 5.90 0.68
C VAL A 513 -1.04 6.18 -0.49
N ASP A 514 0.18 5.65 -0.45
CA ASP A 514 1.17 5.73 -1.53
C ASP A 514 0.81 4.93 -2.79
N ASN A 515 -0.30 4.19 -2.77
CA ASN A 515 -0.91 3.72 -4.02
C ASN A 515 -1.19 4.87 -5.00
N THR A 516 -1.33 6.10 -4.49
CA THR A 516 -1.46 7.29 -5.33
C THR A 516 -0.19 7.63 -6.10
N ARG A 517 0.99 7.17 -5.66
CA ARG A 517 2.21 7.22 -6.49
C ARG A 517 2.07 6.38 -7.74
N ILE A 518 1.40 5.22 -7.66
CA ILE A 518 1.12 4.39 -8.83
C ILE A 518 0.17 5.11 -9.80
N LEU A 519 -0.84 5.86 -9.30
CA LEU A 519 -1.67 6.73 -10.15
C LEU A 519 -0.84 7.82 -10.83
N THR A 520 0.09 8.45 -10.11
CA THR A 520 1.00 9.45 -10.67
C THR A 520 1.90 8.84 -11.74
N VAL A 521 2.53 7.69 -11.48
CA VAL A 521 3.36 6.97 -12.46
C VAL A 521 2.54 6.61 -13.70
N ALA A 522 1.35 6.02 -13.53
CA ALA A 522 0.50 5.67 -14.67
C ALA A 522 0.09 6.90 -15.49
N SER A 523 -0.18 8.03 -14.83
CA SER A 523 -0.50 9.29 -15.52
C SER A 523 0.69 9.84 -16.28
N GLN A 524 1.89 9.77 -15.70
CA GLN A 524 3.12 10.22 -16.35
C GLN A 524 3.52 9.30 -17.50
N MET A 525 3.36 7.98 -17.37
CA MET A 525 3.53 7.04 -18.49
C MET A 525 2.62 7.40 -19.68
N ALA A 526 1.34 7.71 -19.42
CA ALA A 526 0.40 8.11 -20.46
C ALA A 526 0.67 9.51 -21.05
N THR A 527 1.19 10.45 -20.26
CA THR A 527 1.40 11.85 -20.69
C THR A 527 2.78 12.14 -21.28
N GLU A 528 3.82 11.39 -20.91
CA GLU A 528 5.18 11.47 -21.49
C GLU A 528 5.18 11.10 -22.99
N GLY A 529 4.16 10.34 -23.41
CA GLY A 529 3.93 9.96 -24.80
C GLY A 529 4.66 8.69 -25.23
N GLY A 530 4.28 8.21 -26.42
CA GLY A 530 4.78 6.96 -27.00
C GLY A 530 4.04 5.70 -26.54
N LEU A 531 3.32 5.73 -25.42
CA LEU A 531 2.61 4.59 -24.86
C LEU A 531 1.16 4.97 -24.47
N GLY A 532 0.31 5.22 -25.47
CA GLY A 532 -1.11 5.58 -25.27
C GLY A 532 -1.35 7.06 -24.94
N GLU A 533 -2.62 7.43 -24.75
CA GLU A 533 -3.05 8.81 -24.40
C GLU A 533 -3.86 8.87 -23.09
N ASP A 534 -4.19 7.71 -22.52
CA ASP A 534 -4.94 7.55 -21.27
C ASP A 534 -4.37 6.37 -20.47
N ILE A 535 -4.58 6.37 -19.15
CA ILE A 535 -4.18 5.27 -18.25
C ILE A 535 -4.79 3.94 -18.73
N ALA A 536 -6.01 3.97 -19.27
CA ALA A 536 -6.67 2.80 -19.82
C ALA A 536 -6.00 2.19 -21.05
N ASP A 537 -5.11 2.91 -21.73
CA ASP A 537 -4.40 2.38 -22.90
C ASP A 537 -3.16 1.57 -22.48
N LEU A 538 -2.67 1.78 -21.26
CA LEU A 538 -1.42 1.18 -20.78
C LEU A 538 -1.53 -0.35 -20.67
N PRO A 539 -0.47 -1.11 -21.00
CA PRO A 539 -0.36 -2.52 -20.70
C PRO A 539 -0.05 -2.72 -19.21
N ALA A 540 -1.06 -2.44 -18.38
CA ALA A 540 -0.96 -2.37 -16.93
C ALA A 540 -2.11 -3.07 -16.21
N VAL A 541 -1.85 -3.61 -15.02
CA VAL A 541 -2.87 -4.23 -14.15
C VAL A 541 -2.67 -3.84 -12.69
N GLY A 542 -3.75 -3.82 -11.91
CA GLY A 542 -3.73 -3.74 -10.45
C GLY A 542 -4.20 -5.05 -9.84
N ILE A 543 -3.53 -5.53 -8.79
CA ILE A 543 -3.83 -6.81 -8.16
C ILE A 543 -3.81 -6.64 -6.64
N ALA A 544 -4.85 -7.12 -5.96
CA ALA A 544 -4.93 -7.22 -4.50
C ALA A 544 -5.13 -8.69 -4.08
N PRO A 545 -4.05 -9.50 -4.02
CA PRO A 545 -4.13 -10.96 -3.88
C PRO A 545 -4.82 -11.44 -2.60
N GLU A 546 -4.56 -10.76 -1.48
CA GLU A 546 -5.06 -11.16 -0.16
C GLU A 546 -5.84 -10.02 0.49
N TRP A 547 -6.69 -9.34 -0.28
CA TRP A 547 -7.47 -8.23 0.22
C TRP A 547 -8.35 -8.62 1.42
N MET A 548 -8.65 -7.61 2.24
CA MET A 548 -9.48 -7.76 3.45
C MET A 548 -10.27 -6.49 3.74
N SER A 549 -9.60 -5.35 3.73
CA SER A 549 -10.17 -4.10 4.25
C SER A 549 -11.08 -3.39 3.24
N GLU A 550 -12.01 -2.60 3.76
CA GLU A 550 -12.82 -1.65 3.01
C GLU A 550 -11.95 -0.63 2.25
N LYS A 551 -10.79 -0.27 2.81
CA LYS A 551 -9.77 0.55 2.14
C LYS A 551 -9.26 -0.07 0.85
N ALA A 552 -9.04 -1.39 0.83
CA ALA A 552 -8.66 -2.07 -0.40
C ALA A 552 -9.77 -1.94 -1.47
N LEU A 553 -11.05 -2.09 -1.09
CA LEU A 553 -12.16 -1.91 -2.04
C LEU A 553 -12.23 -0.49 -2.61
N ALA A 554 -11.98 0.54 -1.79
CA ALA A 554 -11.87 1.92 -2.27
C ALA A 554 -10.70 2.08 -3.25
N ILE A 555 -9.52 1.52 -2.92
CA ILE A 555 -8.35 1.49 -3.80
C ILE A 555 -8.66 0.86 -5.15
N GLY A 556 -9.16 -0.37 -5.16
CA GLY A 556 -9.49 -1.07 -6.39
C GLY A 556 -10.52 -0.31 -7.23
N THR A 557 -11.50 0.32 -6.58
CA THR A 557 -12.53 1.09 -7.27
C THR A 557 -11.97 2.35 -7.92
N TYR A 558 -11.07 3.11 -7.26
CA TYR A 558 -10.51 4.30 -7.88
C TYR A 558 -9.52 3.98 -9.00
N PHE A 559 -8.80 2.85 -8.94
CA PHE A 559 -7.97 2.39 -10.05
C PHE A 559 -8.83 1.97 -11.25
N ALA A 560 -9.92 1.23 -11.02
CA ALA A 560 -10.87 0.87 -12.07
C ALA A 560 -11.51 2.12 -12.70
N ALA A 561 -11.95 3.08 -11.89
CA ALA A 561 -12.46 4.37 -12.37
C ALA A 561 -11.41 5.20 -13.12
N SER A 562 -10.13 4.98 -12.81
CA SER A 562 -8.98 5.61 -13.50
C SER A 562 -8.54 4.87 -14.76
N GLY A 563 -9.19 3.76 -15.13
CA GLY A 563 -8.93 3.04 -16.39
C GLY A 563 -8.15 1.73 -16.25
N VAL A 564 -7.81 1.32 -15.03
CA VAL A 564 -6.99 0.11 -14.79
C VAL A 564 -7.86 -1.14 -14.68
N TYR A 565 -7.37 -2.28 -15.16
CA TYR A 565 -7.94 -3.57 -14.82
C TYR A 565 -7.45 -4.03 -13.45
N VAL A 566 -8.40 -4.27 -12.54
CA VAL A 566 -8.15 -4.58 -11.14
C VAL A 566 -8.64 -5.99 -10.79
N LEU A 567 -7.76 -6.79 -10.21
CA LEU A 567 -8.01 -8.17 -9.81
C LEU A 567 -7.91 -8.31 -8.28
N PHE A 568 -8.99 -8.77 -7.65
CA PHE A 568 -9.03 -9.04 -6.22
C PHE A 568 -8.96 -10.55 -5.99
N GLY A 569 -8.06 -10.99 -5.11
CA GLY A 569 -8.01 -12.39 -4.71
C GLY A 569 -9.01 -12.76 -3.62
N VAL A 570 -8.91 -13.97 -3.08
CA VAL A 570 -9.80 -14.47 -2.00
C VAL A 570 -11.29 -14.44 -2.41
N GLY A 571 -12.22 -14.00 -1.55
CA GLY A 571 -13.67 -14.07 -1.81
C GLY A 571 -14.24 -12.81 -2.48
N SER A 572 -15.49 -12.91 -2.95
CA SER A 572 -16.23 -11.81 -3.59
C SER A 572 -17.38 -11.32 -2.71
N PRO A 573 -17.42 -10.02 -2.33
CA PRO A 573 -18.51 -9.44 -1.53
C PRO A 573 -19.79 -9.18 -2.36
N ILE A 574 -19.72 -9.41 -3.67
CA ILE A 574 -20.81 -9.20 -4.63
C ILE A 574 -21.30 -10.50 -5.28
N LYS A 575 -20.81 -11.65 -4.79
CA LYS A 575 -21.03 -12.96 -5.39
C LYS A 575 -22.51 -13.29 -5.65
N ALA A 576 -23.41 -12.78 -4.82
CA ALA A 576 -24.84 -13.04 -4.95
C ALA A 576 -25.51 -12.38 -6.17
N SER A 577 -24.91 -11.35 -6.78
CA SER A 577 -25.48 -10.66 -7.94
C SER A 577 -24.55 -10.79 -9.15
N GLU A 578 -25.00 -11.57 -10.15
CA GLU A 578 -24.34 -11.63 -11.46
C GLU A 578 -24.43 -10.28 -12.17
N GLU A 579 -25.50 -9.52 -11.95
CA GLU A 579 -25.67 -8.20 -12.55
C GLU A 579 -24.62 -7.21 -12.08
N VAL A 580 -24.42 -7.10 -10.75
CA VAL A 580 -23.37 -6.23 -10.19
C VAL A 580 -21.98 -6.66 -10.68
N GLN A 581 -21.72 -7.97 -10.79
CA GLN A 581 -20.47 -8.47 -11.36
C GLN A 581 -20.29 -8.02 -12.82
N ARG A 582 -21.33 -8.16 -13.68
CA ARG A 582 -21.28 -7.70 -15.07
C ARG A 582 -21.14 -6.19 -15.22
N ILE A 583 -21.80 -5.40 -14.37
CA ILE A 583 -21.63 -3.95 -14.37
C ILE A 583 -20.17 -3.61 -14.06
N MET A 584 -19.57 -4.24 -13.04
CA MET A 584 -18.20 -3.95 -12.61
C MET A 584 -17.11 -4.47 -13.56
N SER A 585 -17.36 -5.58 -14.25
CA SER A 585 -16.42 -6.15 -15.22
C SER A 585 -16.59 -5.50 -16.60
N GLU A 586 -17.72 -5.76 -17.26
CA GLU A 586 -17.93 -5.34 -18.65
C GLU A 586 -18.46 -3.91 -18.77
N GLY A 587 -19.35 -3.50 -17.86
CA GLY A 587 -19.93 -2.16 -17.85
C GLY A 587 -18.87 -1.09 -17.62
N TRP A 588 -18.03 -1.29 -16.61
CA TRP A 588 -16.92 -0.40 -16.31
C TRP A 588 -15.87 -0.42 -17.43
N GLU A 589 -15.52 -1.58 -18.00
CA GLU A 589 -14.57 -1.64 -19.14
C GLU A 589 -15.06 -0.79 -20.32
N ARG A 590 -16.37 -0.83 -20.62
CA ARG A 590 -16.97 -0.02 -21.69
C ARG A 590 -17.02 1.48 -21.39
N THR A 591 -17.23 1.86 -20.14
CA THR A 591 -17.51 3.26 -19.74
C THR A 591 -16.25 4.03 -19.35
N VAL A 592 -15.38 3.41 -18.56
CA VAL A 592 -14.14 4.04 -18.05
C VAL A 592 -12.88 3.33 -18.54
N GLY A 593 -12.97 2.23 -19.28
CA GLY A 593 -11.80 1.49 -19.80
C GLY A 593 -11.12 0.57 -18.79
N GLY A 594 -11.37 0.79 -17.49
CA GLY A 594 -10.95 -0.07 -16.39
C GLY A 594 -12.09 -0.96 -15.90
N LYS A 595 -11.77 -1.99 -15.12
CA LYS A 595 -12.75 -2.95 -14.61
C LYS A 595 -12.26 -3.61 -13.33
N LEU A 596 -13.16 -4.22 -12.56
CA LEU A 596 -12.82 -4.92 -11.32
C LEU A 596 -13.44 -6.31 -11.29
N GLU A 597 -12.61 -7.33 -11.00
CA GLU A 597 -13.05 -8.71 -10.85
C GLU A 597 -12.50 -9.34 -9.56
N PHE A 598 -13.25 -10.28 -9.00
CA PHE A 598 -12.82 -11.11 -7.86
C PHE A 598 -12.51 -12.53 -8.36
N VAL A 599 -11.28 -12.96 -8.21
CA VAL A 599 -10.74 -14.22 -8.73
C VAL A 599 -9.98 -14.92 -7.60
N GLU A 600 -10.50 -16.01 -7.05
CA GLU A 600 -9.89 -16.61 -5.84
C GLU A 600 -8.55 -17.31 -6.13
N ASP A 601 -8.35 -17.80 -7.36
CA ASP A 601 -7.20 -18.62 -7.76
C ASP A 601 -6.01 -17.75 -8.24
N PRO A 602 -4.84 -17.79 -7.57
CA PRO A 602 -3.66 -17.03 -7.98
C PRO A 602 -3.17 -17.34 -9.39
N GLU A 603 -3.29 -18.58 -9.86
CA GLU A 603 -2.84 -18.96 -11.21
C GLU A 603 -3.71 -18.29 -12.28
N GLU A 604 -5.02 -18.28 -12.05
CA GLU A 604 -5.99 -17.60 -12.90
C GLU A 604 -5.81 -16.07 -12.87
N ILE A 605 -5.44 -15.49 -11.73
CA ILE A 605 -5.06 -14.06 -11.65
C ILE A 605 -3.88 -13.78 -12.58
N VAL A 606 -2.80 -14.56 -12.50
CA VAL A 606 -1.61 -14.39 -13.37
C VAL A 606 -2.00 -14.52 -14.84
N ARG A 607 -2.76 -15.56 -15.20
CA ARG A 607 -3.22 -15.77 -16.58
C ARG A 607 -3.99 -14.56 -17.11
N ARG A 608 -4.98 -14.08 -16.37
CA ARG A 608 -5.79 -12.91 -16.77
C ARG A 608 -4.98 -11.62 -16.83
N ALA A 609 -4.04 -11.43 -15.90
CA ALA A 609 -3.16 -10.28 -15.89
C ALA A 609 -2.30 -10.22 -17.16
N LEU A 610 -1.64 -11.33 -17.49
CA LEU A 610 -0.79 -11.43 -18.69
C LEU A 610 -1.59 -11.29 -19.98
N GLU A 611 -2.76 -11.93 -20.07
CA GLU A 611 -3.66 -11.78 -21.23
C GLU A 611 -4.16 -10.34 -21.41
N HIS A 612 -4.45 -9.63 -20.31
CA HIS A 612 -4.84 -8.23 -20.38
C HIS A 612 -3.69 -7.34 -20.86
N ILE A 613 -2.49 -7.55 -20.31
CA ILE A 613 -1.28 -6.84 -20.73
C ILE A 613 -1.07 -7.02 -22.23
N ASP A 614 -1.12 -8.25 -22.74
CA ASP A 614 -0.94 -8.53 -24.17
C ASP A 614 -2.06 -7.93 -25.03
N LYS A 615 -3.32 -7.98 -24.57
CA LYS A 615 -4.45 -7.33 -25.25
C LYS A 615 -4.21 -5.83 -25.39
N LYS A 616 -3.68 -5.16 -24.36
CA LYS A 616 -3.36 -3.72 -24.39
C LYS A 616 -2.17 -3.43 -25.30
N ARG A 617 -1.11 -4.25 -25.26
CA ARG A 617 0.01 -4.16 -26.21
C ARG A 617 -0.46 -4.24 -27.66
N ALA A 618 -1.32 -5.21 -27.98
CA ALA A 618 -1.88 -5.39 -29.30
C ALA A 618 -2.77 -4.20 -29.73
N ALA A 619 -3.58 -3.66 -28.81
CA ALA A 619 -4.40 -2.48 -29.07
C ALA A 619 -3.56 -1.22 -29.35
N LEU A 620 -2.36 -1.12 -28.78
CA LEU A 620 -1.37 -0.08 -29.06
C LEU A 620 -0.56 -0.31 -30.34
N GLY A 621 -0.76 -1.44 -31.03
CA GLY A 621 0.01 -1.80 -32.22
C GLY A 621 1.46 -2.20 -31.94
N LEU A 622 1.77 -2.58 -30.69
CA LEU A 622 3.10 -3.06 -30.31
C LEU A 622 3.33 -4.49 -30.80
N GLU A 623 4.59 -4.85 -31.01
CA GLU A 623 4.97 -6.22 -31.34
C GLU A 623 4.52 -7.19 -30.23
N GLU A 624 4.07 -8.38 -30.66
CA GLU A 624 3.72 -9.48 -29.77
C GLU A 624 4.91 -9.80 -28.86
N TYR A 625 4.62 -9.97 -27.56
CA TYR A 625 5.65 -10.29 -26.60
C TYR A 625 6.27 -11.67 -26.91
N ASN A 626 7.59 -11.72 -27.00
CA ASN A 626 8.33 -12.94 -27.27
C ASN A 626 9.40 -13.15 -26.19
N PRO A 627 9.23 -14.13 -25.28
CA PRO A 627 10.18 -14.38 -24.19
C PRO A 627 11.57 -14.84 -24.68
N ALA A 628 11.70 -15.28 -25.93
CA ALA A 628 12.97 -15.67 -26.53
C ALA A 628 13.67 -14.51 -27.28
N LYS A 629 13.06 -13.33 -27.37
CA LYS A 629 13.60 -12.18 -28.11
C LYS A 629 14.84 -11.59 -27.43
N PHE A 630 14.84 -11.54 -26.10
CA PHE A 630 15.93 -10.99 -25.30
C PHE A 630 16.82 -12.13 -24.77
N GLY A 631 18.13 -11.91 -24.85
CA GLY A 631 19.15 -12.93 -24.60
C GLY A 631 19.46 -13.13 -23.11
N LYS A 632 20.72 -13.47 -22.81
CA LYS A 632 21.23 -13.55 -21.43
C LYS A 632 21.55 -12.15 -20.90
N SER A 633 21.61 -12.02 -19.57
CA SER A 633 22.13 -10.86 -18.81
C SER A 633 23.16 -10.02 -19.57
N GLY A 634 22.95 -8.70 -19.55
CA GLY A 634 23.88 -7.71 -20.13
C GLY A 634 25.24 -7.75 -19.43
N ASP A 635 25.24 -8.09 -18.15
CA ASP A 635 26.46 -8.20 -17.31
C ASP A 635 27.28 -9.46 -17.56
N ARG A 636 26.78 -10.42 -18.35
CA ARG A 636 27.49 -11.68 -18.63
C ARG A 636 28.93 -11.46 -19.10
N LEU A 637 29.15 -10.46 -19.96
CA LEU A 637 30.49 -10.14 -20.45
C LEU A 637 31.38 -9.58 -19.35
N MET A 638 30.84 -8.75 -18.47
CA MET A 638 31.57 -8.18 -17.34
C MET A 638 31.91 -9.26 -16.30
N LEU A 639 30.99 -10.18 -16.02
CA LEU A 639 31.25 -11.33 -15.14
C LEU A 639 32.32 -12.27 -15.71
N GLN A 640 32.29 -12.53 -17.02
CA GLN A 640 33.34 -13.29 -17.70
C GLN A 640 34.68 -12.55 -17.66
N PHE A 641 34.67 -11.22 -17.80
CA PHE A 641 35.85 -10.37 -17.68
C PHE A 641 36.47 -10.43 -16.28
N LEU A 642 35.65 -10.24 -15.23
CA LEU A 642 36.09 -10.31 -13.83
C LEU A 642 36.66 -11.69 -13.49
N LYS A 643 35.97 -12.76 -13.89
CA LYS A 643 36.45 -14.12 -13.68
C LYS A 643 37.78 -14.37 -14.41
N ALA A 644 37.92 -13.88 -15.64
CA ALA A 644 39.17 -14.01 -16.38
C ALA A 644 40.31 -13.22 -15.76
N LEU A 645 40.06 -12.03 -15.18
CA LEU A 645 41.02 -11.29 -14.37
C LEU A 645 41.46 -12.08 -13.13
N GLU A 646 40.51 -12.65 -12.38
CA GLU A 646 40.78 -13.48 -11.20
C GLU A 646 41.60 -14.73 -11.55
N GLU A 647 41.36 -15.31 -12.72
CA GLU A 647 42.12 -16.44 -13.27
C GLU A 647 43.48 -16.04 -13.88
N GLY A 648 43.86 -14.75 -13.82
CA GLY A 648 45.14 -14.25 -14.33
C GLY A 648 45.26 -14.23 -15.86
N LYS A 649 44.13 -14.27 -16.58
CA LYS A 649 44.10 -14.19 -18.04
C LYS A 649 44.26 -12.75 -18.52
N GLU A 650 44.98 -12.58 -19.62
CA GLU A 650 45.11 -11.27 -20.28
C GLU A 650 43.77 -10.90 -20.93
N VAL A 651 43.13 -9.86 -20.41
CA VAL A 651 41.83 -9.35 -20.89
C VAL A 651 41.91 -7.88 -21.22
N SER A 652 41.24 -7.48 -22.30
CA SER A 652 41.17 -6.08 -22.71
C SER A 652 39.92 -5.42 -22.14
N LEU A 653 40.09 -4.31 -21.42
CA LEU A 653 38.98 -3.45 -20.97
C LEU A 653 38.16 -2.88 -22.13
N TYR A 654 38.73 -2.84 -23.33
CA TYR A 654 38.10 -2.25 -24.53
C TYR A 654 37.67 -3.31 -25.55
N SER A 655 37.85 -4.61 -25.28
CA SER A 655 37.45 -5.67 -26.21
C SER A 655 37.08 -6.98 -25.53
N ALA A 656 35.85 -7.43 -25.76
CA ALA A 656 35.36 -8.73 -25.32
C ALA A 656 35.83 -9.92 -26.21
N LYS A 657 36.62 -9.66 -27.27
CA LYS A 657 37.06 -10.71 -28.21
C LYS A 657 37.84 -11.84 -27.52
N SER A 658 38.64 -11.53 -26.51
CA SER A 658 39.39 -12.55 -25.76
C SER A 658 38.53 -13.40 -24.82
N LEU A 659 37.31 -12.93 -24.49
CA LEU A 659 36.39 -13.60 -23.56
C LEU A 659 35.39 -14.52 -24.27
N LEU A 660 35.04 -14.21 -25.51
CA LEU A 660 33.97 -14.89 -26.23
C LEU A 660 34.41 -16.21 -26.88
N GLY A 661 35.72 -16.51 -26.92
CA GLY A 661 36.25 -17.55 -27.81
C GLY A 661 36.05 -17.14 -29.27
N ALA A 662 36.95 -17.55 -30.17
CA ALA A 662 36.80 -17.26 -31.60
C ALA A 662 35.52 -17.89 -32.17
#